data_AF-A0A0V1BKP0-F1
#
_entry.id   AF-A0A0V1BKP0-F1
#
_cell.length_a   1.000
_cell.length_b   1.000
_cell.length_c   1.000
_cell.angle_alpha   90.00
_cell.angle_beta   90.00
_cell.angle_gamma   90.00
#
_symmetry.space_group_name_H-M   'P 1'
#
loop_
_entity.id
_entity.type
_entity.pdbx_description
1 polymer ?
#
loop_
_entity_poly.entity_id
_entity_poly.type
_entity_poly.pdbx_seq_one_letter_code
_entity_poly.pdbx_strand_id
1 'polypeptide(L)'
;MATIISASRQMVVASVGVYKIAGWKCLVQGLHLICYEIGDCTSTAFIFIISLDRFFAMTSFEQYKKFTIRHVQILIGVVFTVALVYYCILAVLIGTIYLSKREVSANCYRGEVLTLLYCKVLISTLLFIFIVTVVLYTIACLVMRCRKVVGSNSVRRNQLKREKVVTKRVAVIIVSTLITHIIPVSFCVVNMWRNQNLLGISSFLLLMHPATLTLDLFLYALLDKDIRRSFSRLAAQTTTTTTNMLYTALNALRFFAYRQDDSDVDRLHYWLTSNVLIALSLLVSFKQFGGKPIECLVPKMFSSAWEQYAENFCWAQDTYFLPFDESVPKDITDRERLKISYYQWVPFFLLLEALCFRLPSIMWRYLADHSGIRIRDVINLAMDERNVRAEIKEQNIDALTKHILNALQFHRRLEQQQQQQRHVASPHRLFRLLNLPYTAAYVTSVYLLIKLLYVLNVAAQLLMLNRFLNTDTYQWYGFEALVDVLNGTTWENSGFFPRVTLCDFQVRVMGNVQRYSVQCVLVINLFNEKIFTLLWFWYTVLFLITAASFAYWAYAILLPWPGRWFISRHLQLTDEPFNGNDKDDVRRLRRFVNDYLKSDGVFLVRLITSRSSIVFGTELLGSLWRSFHEIDQQLRLNNAIERVEKSNWLRRDGFKGRRRNRGTGEQNTPVNPSSQEEIQDAVRKLLPLLRERADLATSPRLTNSQGEEDDDQATDIDTDNPTNQQPSCYDG
;
A
#
# COMPACT_ATOMS: atom_id res chain seq x y z
N MET A 1 -30.56 6.54 -9.41
CA MET A 1 -30.58 6.91 -10.84
C MET A 1 -30.46 8.43 -11.02
N ALA A 2 -31.46 9.23 -10.62
CA ALA A 2 -31.45 10.70 -10.74
C ALA A 2 -30.16 11.37 -10.23
N THR A 3 -29.65 10.92 -9.08
CA THR A 3 -28.36 11.34 -8.49
C THR A 3 -27.16 11.14 -9.42
N ILE A 4 -27.07 9.98 -10.07
CA ILE A 4 -25.97 9.61 -10.98
C ILE A 4 -26.02 10.47 -12.24
N ILE A 5 -27.23 10.70 -12.79
CA ILE A 5 -27.46 11.57 -13.96
C ILE A 5 -27.11 13.03 -13.62
N SER A 6 -27.45 13.48 -12.41
CA SER A 6 -27.08 14.82 -11.93
C SER A 6 -25.56 14.98 -11.78
N ALA A 7 -24.88 13.97 -11.21
CA ALA A 7 -23.43 13.99 -11.02
C ALA A 7 -22.66 13.92 -12.35
N SER A 8 -23.07 13.06 -13.28
CA SER A 8 -22.44 12.99 -14.62
C SER A 8 -22.66 14.27 -15.43
N ARG A 9 -23.85 14.89 -15.34
CA ARG A 9 -24.08 16.22 -15.94
C ARG A 9 -23.16 17.29 -15.34
N GLN A 10 -23.05 17.34 -14.01
CA GLN A 10 -22.15 18.29 -13.33
C GLN A 10 -20.69 18.09 -13.73
N MET A 11 -20.24 16.84 -13.89
CA MET A 11 -18.88 16.52 -14.34
C MET A 11 -18.62 16.98 -15.79
N VAL A 12 -19.60 16.82 -16.69
CA VAL A 12 -19.53 17.30 -18.08
C VAL A 12 -19.56 18.82 -18.18
N VAL A 13 -20.34 19.51 -17.34
CA VAL A 13 -20.31 20.99 -17.28
C VAL A 13 -18.99 21.48 -16.67
N ALA A 14 -18.45 20.79 -15.66
CA ALA A 14 -17.15 21.14 -15.07
C ALA A 14 -15.99 21.02 -16.07
N SER A 15 -16.01 20.05 -16.99
CA SER A 15 -14.96 19.90 -18.01
C SER A 15 -15.08 20.86 -19.20
N VAL A 16 -16.26 21.44 -19.45
CA VAL A 16 -16.52 22.43 -20.53
C VAL A 16 -16.46 23.87 -20.01
N GLY A 17 -16.58 24.07 -18.70
CA GLY A 17 -16.66 25.37 -18.04
C GLY A 17 -18.10 25.79 -17.75
N VAL A 18 -18.27 26.80 -16.90
CA VAL A 18 -19.62 27.25 -16.47
C VAL A 18 -20.20 28.22 -17.51
N TYR A 19 -21.15 27.73 -18.30
CA TYR A 19 -21.92 28.54 -19.26
C TYR A 19 -23.43 28.53 -18.93
N LYS A 20 -24.17 29.43 -19.59
CA LYS A 20 -25.64 29.52 -19.48
C LYS A 20 -26.33 28.91 -20.70
N ILE A 21 -27.56 28.45 -20.51
CA ILE A 21 -28.39 27.86 -21.55
C ILE A 21 -29.83 28.40 -21.41
N ALA A 22 -30.55 28.57 -22.53
CA ALA A 22 -31.98 28.80 -22.50
C ALA A 22 -32.73 27.69 -21.74
N GLY A 23 -33.64 28.07 -20.84
CA GLY A 23 -34.28 27.14 -19.89
C GLY A 23 -34.95 25.92 -20.53
N TRP A 24 -35.51 26.05 -21.74
CA TRP A 24 -36.15 24.92 -22.42
C TRP A 24 -35.16 23.81 -22.83
N LYS A 25 -33.95 24.15 -23.27
CA LYS A 25 -32.89 23.16 -23.58
C LYS A 25 -32.45 22.44 -22.31
N CYS A 26 -32.35 23.19 -21.21
CA CYS A 26 -32.03 22.70 -19.89
C CYS A 26 -33.10 21.72 -19.36
N LEU A 27 -34.39 21.95 -19.65
CA LEU A 27 -35.48 21.01 -19.34
C LEU A 27 -35.37 19.71 -20.17
N VAL A 28 -35.16 19.81 -21.49
CA VAL A 28 -35.07 18.63 -22.39
C VAL A 28 -33.84 17.76 -22.11
N GLN A 29 -32.69 18.38 -21.85
CA GLN A 29 -31.44 17.68 -21.50
C GLN A 29 -31.39 17.28 -20.02
N GLY A 30 -32.30 17.81 -19.19
CA GLY A 30 -32.29 17.71 -17.73
C GLY A 30 -32.93 16.43 -17.21
N LEU A 31 -32.55 15.27 -17.73
CA LEU A 31 -33.16 13.97 -17.39
C LEU A 31 -33.17 13.70 -15.87
N HIS A 32 -32.21 14.24 -15.11
CA HIS A 32 -32.20 14.15 -13.65
C HIS A 32 -33.40 14.84 -13.00
N LEU A 33 -33.87 15.99 -13.50
CA LEU A 33 -35.07 16.66 -12.98
C LEU A 33 -36.31 15.76 -13.18
N ILE A 34 -36.46 15.18 -14.37
CA ILE A 34 -37.55 14.25 -14.70
C ILE A 34 -37.57 13.08 -13.71
N CYS A 35 -36.40 12.47 -13.47
CA CYS A 35 -36.28 11.35 -12.54
C CYS A 35 -36.51 11.72 -11.07
N TYR A 36 -36.29 12.97 -10.65
CA TYR A 36 -36.64 13.43 -9.30
C TYR A 36 -38.15 13.64 -9.14
N GLU A 37 -38.81 14.40 -10.02
CA GLU A 37 -40.25 14.66 -9.90
C GLU A 37 -41.09 13.37 -9.98
N ILE A 38 -40.74 12.44 -10.88
CA ILE A 38 -41.39 11.11 -10.95
C ILE A 38 -41.10 10.29 -9.68
N GLY A 39 -39.90 10.40 -9.10
CA GLY A 39 -39.54 9.73 -7.84
C GLY A 39 -40.39 10.22 -6.65
N ASP A 40 -40.49 11.54 -6.48
CA ASP A 40 -41.24 12.17 -5.39
C ASP A 40 -42.74 11.81 -5.47
N CYS A 41 -43.33 11.87 -6.67
CA CYS A 41 -44.73 11.48 -6.90
C CYS A 41 -44.98 9.98 -6.70
N THR A 42 -44.13 9.10 -7.22
CA THR A 42 -44.33 7.64 -7.11
C THR A 42 -44.14 7.15 -5.67
N SER A 43 -43.14 7.66 -4.94
CA SER A 43 -42.94 7.35 -3.52
C SER A 43 -44.17 7.68 -2.68
N THR A 44 -44.70 8.90 -2.85
CA THR A 44 -45.93 9.36 -2.18
C THR A 44 -47.12 8.45 -2.50
N ALA A 45 -47.29 8.07 -3.77
CA ALA A 45 -48.38 7.20 -4.21
C ALA A 45 -48.26 5.76 -3.69
N PHE A 46 -47.05 5.19 -3.55
CA PHE A 46 -46.86 3.87 -2.95
C PHE A 46 -47.30 3.83 -1.47
N ILE A 47 -46.96 4.86 -0.68
CA ILE A 47 -47.32 4.93 0.74
C ILE A 47 -48.85 5.11 0.91
N PHE A 48 -49.48 5.85 -0.01
CA PHE A 48 -50.94 5.95 -0.12
C PHE A 48 -51.60 4.61 -0.48
N ILE A 49 -51.09 3.88 -1.49
CA ILE A 49 -51.59 2.54 -1.87
C ILE A 49 -51.48 1.56 -0.70
N ILE A 50 -50.35 1.54 0.01
CA ILE A 50 -50.15 0.70 1.20
C ILE A 50 -51.21 1.01 2.27
N SER A 51 -51.54 2.28 2.49
CA SER A 51 -52.55 2.68 3.47
C SER A 51 -53.98 2.32 3.04
N LEU A 52 -54.30 2.42 1.74
CA LEU A 52 -55.57 1.92 1.16
C LEU A 52 -55.69 0.39 1.28
N ASP A 53 -54.63 -0.36 0.94
CA ASP A 53 -54.57 -1.81 1.04
C ASP A 53 -54.83 -2.28 2.49
N ARG A 54 -54.16 -1.66 3.47
CA ARG A 54 -54.40 -1.92 4.90
C ARG A 54 -55.81 -1.49 5.35
N PHE A 55 -56.38 -0.43 4.77
CA PHE A 55 -57.76 -0.01 5.04
C PHE A 55 -58.78 -1.05 4.53
N PHE A 56 -58.68 -1.50 3.28
CA PHE A 56 -59.58 -2.52 2.72
C PHE A 56 -59.46 -3.87 3.44
N ALA A 57 -58.23 -4.32 3.74
CA ALA A 57 -57.98 -5.53 4.51
C ALA A 57 -58.67 -5.53 5.90
N MET A 58 -58.74 -4.36 6.55
CA MET A 58 -59.33 -4.22 7.89
C MET A 58 -60.83 -3.89 7.91
N THR A 59 -61.39 -3.38 6.80
CA THR A 59 -62.82 -3.01 6.68
C THR A 59 -63.66 -4.12 6.04
N SER A 60 -63.33 -4.55 4.80
CA SER A 60 -64.22 -5.35 3.94
C SER A 60 -63.50 -6.51 3.23
N PHE A 61 -63.46 -7.67 3.90
CA PHE A 61 -62.77 -8.88 3.41
C PHE A 61 -63.19 -9.33 2.00
N GLU A 62 -64.47 -9.21 1.64
CA GLU A 62 -64.99 -9.60 0.32
C GLU A 62 -64.53 -8.68 -0.81
N GLN A 63 -64.23 -7.41 -0.50
CA GLN A 63 -63.63 -6.47 -1.44
C GLN A 63 -62.12 -6.73 -1.54
N TYR A 64 -61.44 -6.92 -0.41
CA TYR A 64 -60.01 -7.29 -0.37
C TYR A 64 -59.72 -8.57 -1.18
N LYS A 65 -60.57 -9.61 -1.10
CA LYS A 65 -60.41 -10.85 -1.89
C LYS A 65 -60.48 -10.63 -3.42
N LYS A 66 -61.06 -9.53 -3.91
CA LYS A 66 -61.09 -9.19 -5.34
C LYS A 66 -59.77 -8.57 -5.83
N PHE A 67 -58.96 -7.99 -4.95
CA PHE A 67 -57.64 -7.45 -5.30
C PHE A 67 -56.63 -8.60 -5.47
N THR A 68 -56.45 -9.03 -6.72
CA THR A 68 -55.39 -9.97 -7.10
C THR A 68 -54.12 -9.23 -7.52
N ILE A 69 -52.98 -9.93 -7.54
CA ILE A 69 -51.66 -9.37 -7.90
C ILE A 69 -51.69 -8.62 -9.25
N ARG A 70 -52.46 -9.10 -10.24
CA ARG A 70 -52.65 -8.43 -11.53
C ARG A 70 -53.27 -7.03 -11.39
N HIS A 71 -54.26 -6.85 -10.50
CA HIS A 71 -54.87 -5.55 -10.25
C HIS A 71 -53.88 -4.59 -9.58
N VAL A 72 -53.02 -5.08 -8.67
CA VAL A 72 -51.96 -4.29 -8.04
C VAL A 72 -50.90 -3.88 -9.07
N GLN A 73 -50.48 -4.77 -9.95
CA GLN A 73 -49.55 -4.47 -11.04
C GLN A 73 -50.13 -3.42 -12.01
N ILE A 74 -51.41 -3.55 -12.39
CA ILE A 74 -52.11 -2.55 -13.22
C ILE A 74 -52.20 -1.20 -12.50
N LEU A 75 -52.55 -1.18 -11.21
CA LEU A 75 -52.65 0.05 -10.41
C LEU A 75 -51.29 0.78 -10.33
N ILE A 76 -50.20 0.05 -10.11
CA ILE A 76 -48.84 0.62 -10.09
C ILE A 76 -48.46 1.18 -11.47
N GLY A 77 -48.79 0.45 -12.55
CA GLY A 77 -48.60 0.92 -13.91
C GLY A 77 -49.38 2.22 -14.22
N VAL A 78 -50.65 2.27 -13.83
CA VAL A 78 -51.52 3.46 -13.99
C VAL A 78 -50.98 4.65 -13.18
N VAL A 79 -50.53 4.44 -11.94
CA VAL A 79 -49.92 5.51 -11.13
C VAL A 79 -48.64 6.03 -11.77
N PHE A 80 -47.79 5.16 -12.30
CA PHE A 80 -46.57 5.56 -13.00
C PHE A 80 -46.88 6.34 -14.29
N THR A 81 -47.84 5.89 -15.10
CA THR A 81 -48.23 6.60 -16.33
C THR A 81 -48.92 7.92 -16.03
N VAL A 82 -49.75 8.03 -14.98
CA VAL A 82 -50.37 9.29 -14.57
C VAL A 82 -49.32 10.29 -14.08
N ALA A 83 -48.33 9.87 -13.28
CA ALA A 83 -47.23 10.73 -12.85
C ALA A 83 -46.38 11.22 -14.04
N LEU A 84 -46.08 10.34 -15.00
CA LEU A 84 -45.35 10.67 -16.22
C LEU A 84 -46.15 11.63 -17.12
N VAL A 85 -47.45 11.37 -17.34
CA VAL A 85 -48.32 12.24 -18.14
C VAL A 85 -48.50 13.61 -17.49
N TYR A 86 -48.67 13.69 -16.17
CA TYR A 86 -48.69 14.95 -15.43
C TYR A 86 -47.40 15.75 -15.65
N TYR A 87 -46.24 15.10 -15.55
CA TYR A 87 -44.95 15.73 -15.83
C TYR A 87 -44.80 16.18 -17.29
N CYS A 88 -45.22 15.37 -18.27
CA CYS A 88 -45.17 15.71 -19.69
C CYS A 88 -46.08 16.91 -20.04
N ILE A 89 -47.31 16.93 -19.52
CA ILE A 89 -48.24 18.07 -19.68
C ILE A 89 -47.61 19.34 -19.12
N LEU A 90 -47.03 19.26 -17.92
CA LEU A 90 -46.35 20.37 -17.27
C LEU A 90 -45.14 20.88 -18.07
N ALA A 91 -44.31 19.97 -18.58
CA ALA A 91 -43.13 20.31 -19.37
C ALA A 91 -43.49 21.08 -20.65
N VAL A 92 -44.61 20.73 -21.29
CA VAL A 92 -45.17 21.48 -22.43
C VAL A 92 -45.71 22.85 -21.98
N LEU A 93 -46.51 22.89 -20.92
CA LEU A 93 -47.15 24.13 -20.41
C LEU A 93 -46.13 25.20 -19.96
N ILE A 94 -45.07 24.79 -19.27
CA ILE A 94 -44.04 25.71 -18.75
C ILE A 94 -42.95 25.98 -19.79
N GLY A 95 -42.53 24.95 -20.54
CA GLY A 95 -41.42 25.03 -21.48
C GLY A 95 -41.69 25.94 -22.69
N THR A 96 -42.93 25.95 -23.19
CA THR A 96 -43.32 26.74 -24.38
C THR A 96 -43.56 28.22 -24.07
N ILE A 97 -44.21 28.53 -22.94
CA ILE A 97 -44.68 29.89 -22.63
C ILE A 97 -43.67 30.69 -21.77
N TYR A 98 -43.03 30.05 -20.79
CA TYR A 98 -42.31 30.79 -19.72
C TYR A 98 -40.78 30.76 -19.86
N LEU A 99 -40.21 29.67 -20.43
CA LEU A 99 -38.76 29.43 -20.45
C LEU A 99 -38.03 29.87 -21.73
N SER A 100 -38.76 30.37 -22.73
CA SER A 100 -38.19 30.78 -24.04
C SER A 100 -37.25 32.00 -23.95
N LYS A 101 -37.45 32.90 -22.97
CA LYS A 101 -36.72 34.17 -22.82
C LYS A 101 -35.78 34.24 -21.60
N ARG A 102 -35.51 33.12 -20.91
CA ARG A 102 -34.70 33.12 -19.66
C ARG A 102 -33.48 32.20 -19.77
N GLU A 103 -32.31 32.77 -19.47
CA GLU A 103 -31.06 32.02 -19.32
C GLU A 103 -30.96 31.40 -17.92
N VAL A 104 -30.43 30.17 -17.87
CA VAL A 104 -30.31 29.32 -16.68
C VAL A 104 -28.92 28.67 -16.69
N SER A 105 -28.38 28.26 -15.53
CA SER A 105 -27.09 27.56 -15.47
C SER A 105 -27.11 26.24 -16.24
N ALA A 106 -26.01 25.90 -16.95
CA ALA A 106 -25.87 24.60 -17.61
C ALA A 106 -26.02 23.39 -16.66
N ASN A 107 -25.79 23.58 -15.35
CA ASN A 107 -26.02 22.58 -14.30
C ASN A 107 -27.49 22.23 -14.06
N CYS A 108 -28.45 23.06 -14.52
CA CYS A 108 -29.89 22.81 -14.41
C CYS A 108 -30.37 22.52 -12.98
N TYR A 109 -30.22 23.50 -12.09
CA TYR A 109 -30.70 23.41 -10.71
C TYR A 109 -32.24 23.49 -10.65
N ARG A 110 -32.88 22.63 -9.82
CA ARG A 110 -34.35 22.51 -9.67
C ARG A 110 -35.03 23.87 -9.49
N GLY A 111 -34.46 24.76 -8.66
CA GLY A 111 -34.99 26.09 -8.37
C GLY A 111 -34.71 27.21 -9.39
N GLU A 112 -33.85 26.98 -10.40
CA GLU A 112 -33.66 27.94 -11.50
C GLU A 112 -34.60 27.65 -12.68
N VAL A 113 -34.89 26.36 -12.92
CA VAL A 113 -35.69 25.85 -14.05
C VAL A 113 -37.19 25.90 -13.75
N LEU A 114 -37.60 25.59 -12.52
CA LEU A 114 -39.01 25.46 -12.15
C LEU A 114 -39.56 26.72 -11.50
N THR A 115 -40.70 27.20 -11.99
CA THR A 115 -41.37 28.40 -11.46
C THR A 115 -41.84 28.18 -10.02
N LEU A 116 -41.64 29.18 -9.15
CA LEU A 116 -42.05 29.12 -7.73
C LEU A 116 -43.53 28.73 -7.52
N LEU A 117 -44.42 29.15 -8.44
CA LEU A 117 -45.83 28.77 -8.45
C LEU A 117 -46.04 27.25 -8.64
N TYR A 118 -45.25 26.60 -9.50
CA TYR A 118 -45.31 25.15 -9.67
C TYR A 118 -44.86 24.43 -8.40
N CYS A 119 -43.73 24.83 -7.82
CA CYS A 119 -43.24 24.24 -6.57
C CYS A 119 -44.27 24.41 -5.42
N LYS A 120 -44.96 25.57 -5.36
CA LYS A 120 -46.09 25.80 -4.43
C LYS A 120 -47.23 24.80 -4.64
N VAL A 121 -47.69 24.63 -5.89
CA VAL A 121 -48.78 23.70 -6.21
C VAL A 121 -48.38 22.25 -5.93
N LEU A 122 -47.26 21.78 -6.47
CA LEU A 122 -46.79 20.40 -6.32
C LEU A 122 -46.61 20.00 -4.85
N ILE A 123 -45.88 20.79 -4.06
CA ILE A 123 -45.59 20.43 -2.68
C ILE A 123 -46.88 20.45 -1.84
N SER A 124 -47.83 21.35 -2.15
CA SER A 124 -49.15 21.36 -1.51
C SER A 124 -50.01 20.13 -1.89
N THR A 125 -49.97 19.65 -3.14
CA THR A 125 -50.72 18.44 -3.55
C THR A 125 -50.12 17.16 -2.98
N LEU A 126 -48.78 17.04 -2.94
CA LEU A 126 -48.11 15.92 -2.29
C LEU A 126 -48.42 15.88 -0.78
N LEU A 127 -48.37 17.02 -0.10
CA LEU A 127 -48.75 17.13 1.32
C LEU A 127 -50.20 16.71 1.57
N PHE A 128 -51.14 17.12 0.70
CA PHE A 128 -52.53 16.69 0.80
C PHE A 128 -52.68 15.17 0.72
N ILE A 129 -52.00 14.50 -0.23
CA ILE A 129 -52.02 13.04 -0.36
C ILE A 129 -51.44 12.38 0.89
N PHE A 130 -50.33 12.90 1.45
CA PHE A 130 -49.77 12.38 2.71
C PHE A 130 -50.73 12.53 3.90
N ILE A 131 -51.46 13.65 4.03
CA ILE A 131 -52.46 13.85 5.09
C ILE A 131 -53.61 12.84 4.94
N VAL A 132 -54.15 12.67 3.73
CA VAL A 132 -55.21 11.67 3.44
C VAL A 132 -54.71 10.25 3.74
N THR A 133 -53.44 9.95 3.44
CA THR A 133 -52.79 8.67 3.74
C THR A 133 -52.80 8.35 5.25
N VAL A 134 -52.41 9.32 6.09
CA VAL A 134 -52.45 9.17 7.56
C VAL A 134 -53.88 9.04 8.09
N VAL A 135 -54.84 9.77 7.51
CA VAL A 135 -56.27 9.68 7.89
C VAL A 135 -56.82 8.27 7.58
N LEU A 136 -56.61 7.75 6.37
CA LEU A 136 -57.02 6.39 6.00
C LEU A 136 -56.39 5.33 6.93
N TYR A 137 -55.12 5.50 7.27
CA TYR A 137 -54.40 4.56 8.13
C TYR A 137 -54.85 4.61 9.60
N THR A 138 -55.13 5.81 10.13
CA THR A 138 -55.69 5.95 11.48
C THR A 138 -57.09 5.37 11.57
N ILE A 139 -57.94 5.54 10.55
CA ILE A 139 -59.26 4.86 10.48
C ILE A 139 -59.08 3.34 10.46
N ALA A 140 -58.16 2.80 9.67
CA ALA A 140 -57.84 1.35 9.67
C ALA A 140 -57.40 0.85 11.07
N CYS A 141 -56.63 1.67 11.80
CA CYS A 141 -56.21 1.37 13.17
C CYS A 141 -57.33 1.50 14.21
N LEU A 142 -58.30 2.41 14.02
CA LEU A 142 -59.50 2.51 14.85
C LEU A 142 -60.40 1.30 14.62
N VAL A 143 -60.69 0.92 13.36
CA VAL A 143 -61.45 -0.30 13.01
C VAL A 143 -60.77 -1.55 13.59
N MET A 144 -59.44 -1.61 13.58
CA MET A 144 -58.64 -2.68 14.19
C MET A 144 -58.84 -2.80 15.73
N ARG A 145 -59.09 -1.69 16.44
CA ARG A 145 -59.37 -1.65 17.88
C ARG A 145 -60.85 -1.91 18.18
N CYS A 146 -61.76 -1.26 17.45
CA CYS A 146 -63.21 -1.33 17.67
C CYS A 146 -63.81 -2.72 17.32
N ARG A 147 -63.22 -3.45 16.36
CA ARG A 147 -63.58 -4.87 16.11
C ARG A 147 -63.05 -5.79 17.23
N LYS A 148 -63.73 -5.76 18.38
CA LYS A 148 -63.76 -6.86 19.36
C LYS A 148 -64.33 -8.13 18.68
N VAL A 149 -63.98 -9.30 19.22
CA VAL A 149 -64.18 -10.59 18.54
C VAL A 149 -65.65 -11.05 18.65
N VAL A 150 -66.49 -10.61 17.73
CA VAL A 150 -67.80 -11.22 17.48
C VAL A 150 -67.59 -12.60 16.80
N GLY A 151 -68.44 -13.57 17.13
CA GLY A 151 -68.27 -14.99 16.78
C GLY A 151 -68.08 -15.24 15.29
N SER A 152 -66.87 -15.65 14.89
CA SER A 152 -66.57 -16.07 13.52
C SER A 152 -65.40 -17.09 13.50
N ASN A 153 -65.38 -17.90 12.45
CA ASN A 153 -64.63 -19.15 12.32
C ASN A 153 -63.13 -19.00 12.64
N SER A 154 -62.55 -20.09 13.17
CA SER A 154 -61.13 -20.19 13.56
C SER A 154 -60.16 -19.71 12.46
N VAL A 155 -60.43 -20.05 11.21
CA VAL A 155 -59.68 -19.60 10.03
C VAL A 155 -59.64 -18.07 9.92
N ARG A 156 -60.80 -17.40 9.96
CA ARG A 156 -60.89 -15.94 9.85
C ARG A 156 -60.28 -15.24 11.07
N ARG A 157 -60.38 -15.84 12.26
CA ARG A 157 -59.69 -15.39 13.49
C ARG A 157 -58.16 -15.42 13.34
N ASN A 158 -57.62 -16.48 12.72
CA ASN A 158 -56.19 -16.63 12.49
C ASN A 158 -55.67 -15.74 11.34
N GLN A 159 -56.47 -15.50 10.30
CA GLN A 159 -56.17 -14.51 9.26
C GLN A 159 -56.13 -13.09 9.84
N LEU A 160 -57.13 -12.69 10.62
CA LEU A 160 -57.13 -11.39 11.31
C LEU A 160 -55.92 -11.21 12.24
N LYS A 161 -55.43 -12.26 12.91
CA LYS A 161 -54.18 -12.19 13.68
C LYS A 161 -52.97 -11.87 12.77
N ARG A 162 -52.89 -12.43 11.57
CA ARG A 162 -51.80 -12.14 10.60
C ARG A 162 -51.89 -10.70 10.11
N GLU A 163 -53.06 -10.24 9.67
CA GLU A 163 -53.25 -8.86 9.19
C GLU A 163 -52.93 -7.83 10.29
N LYS A 164 -53.37 -8.05 11.54
CA LYS A 164 -53.02 -7.15 12.66
C LYS A 164 -51.50 -7.08 12.92
N VAL A 165 -50.75 -8.16 12.69
CA VAL A 165 -49.27 -8.17 12.79
C VAL A 165 -48.62 -7.44 11.62
N VAL A 166 -49.13 -7.59 10.39
CA VAL A 166 -48.65 -6.85 9.20
C VAL A 166 -48.90 -5.35 9.39
N THR A 167 -50.12 -4.96 9.75
CA THR A 167 -50.47 -3.56 10.02
C THR A 167 -49.61 -2.97 11.15
N LYS A 168 -49.36 -3.71 12.25
CA LYS A 168 -48.44 -3.23 13.31
C LYS A 168 -47.00 -2.98 12.82
N ARG A 169 -46.53 -3.67 11.77
CA ARG A 169 -45.22 -3.39 11.14
C ARG A 169 -45.28 -2.17 10.23
N VAL A 170 -46.29 -2.07 9.37
CA VAL A 170 -46.51 -0.93 8.47
C VAL A 170 -46.66 0.38 9.26
N ALA A 171 -47.20 0.32 10.49
CA ALA A 171 -47.26 1.45 11.41
C ALA A 171 -45.90 2.15 11.63
N VAL A 172 -44.79 1.42 11.63
CA VAL A 172 -43.45 1.98 11.85
C VAL A 172 -43.04 2.88 10.68
N ILE A 173 -43.31 2.47 9.44
CA ILE A 173 -43.06 3.28 8.24
C ILE A 173 -43.95 4.52 8.23
N ILE A 174 -45.24 4.37 8.56
CA ILE A 174 -46.17 5.52 8.52
C ILE A 174 -45.85 6.53 9.63
N VAL A 175 -45.44 6.07 10.82
CA VAL A 175 -44.94 6.97 11.88
C VAL A 175 -43.58 7.59 11.52
N SER A 176 -42.69 6.87 10.82
CA SER A 176 -41.48 7.46 10.23
C SER A 176 -41.85 8.61 9.29
N THR A 177 -42.61 8.35 8.22
CA THR A 177 -42.98 9.35 7.21
C THR A 177 -43.70 10.57 7.80
N LEU A 178 -44.49 10.40 8.86
CA LEU A 178 -45.12 11.52 9.59
C LEU A 178 -44.07 12.47 10.19
N ILE A 179 -43.06 11.92 10.86
CA ILE A 179 -41.98 12.67 11.51
C ILE A 179 -41.01 13.24 10.47
N THR A 180 -40.64 12.44 9.47
CA THR A 180 -39.52 12.71 8.56
C THR A 180 -39.93 13.52 7.33
N HIS A 181 -41.13 13.29 6.77
CA HIS A 181 -41.64 14.00 5.59
C HIS A 181 -42.77 14.98 5.93
N ILE A 182 -43.84 14.54 6.61
CA ILE A 182 -45.07 15.33 6.72
C ILE A 182 -44.86 16.61 7.56
N ILE A 183 -44.20 16.50 8.72
CA ILE A 183 -43.95 17.68 9.58
C ILE A 183 -43.03 18.71 8.88
N PRO A 184 -41.85 18.36 8.33
CA PRO A 184 -41.01 19.32 7.60
C PRO A 184 -41.66 19.90 6.34
N VAL A 185 -42.40 19.11 5.56
CA VAL A 185 -43.10 19.60 4.37
C VAL A 185 -44.26 20.54 4.75
N SER A 186 -45.00 20.25 5.82
CA SER A 186 -46.04 21.17 6.34
C SER A 186 -45.47 22.54 6.69
N PHE A 187 -44.35 22.56 7.42
CA PHE A 187 -43.64 23.79 7.76
C PHE A 187 -43.09 24.52 6.53
N CYS A 188 -42.61 23.78 5.52
CA CYS A 188 -42.18 24.34 4.24
C CYS A 188 -43.34 25.03 3.50
N VAL A 189 -44.50 24.37 3.34
CA VAL A 189 -45.67 24.92 2.65
C VAL A 189 -46.14 26.22 3.31
N VAL A 190 -46.27 26.26 4.64
CA VAL A 190 -46.70 27.47 5.37
C VAL A 190 -45.75 28.65 5.11
N ASN A 191 -44.43 28.46 5.24
CA ASN A 191 -43.45 29.52 5.02
C ASN A 191 -43.36 29.96 3.56
N MET A 192 -43.47 29.01 2.62
CA MET A 192 -43.45 29.26 1.19
C MET A 192 -44.68 30.06 0.72
N TRP A 193 -45.86 29.79 1.27
CA TRP A 193 -47.05 30.62 1.04
C TRP A 193 -46.96 32.00 1.70
N ARG A 194 -46.28 32.13 2.86
CA ARG A 194 -46.01 33.42 3.52
C ARG A 194 -44.92 34.28 2.85
N ASN A 195 -44.34 33.84 1.73
CA ASN A 195 -43.32 34.57 0.95
C ASN A 195 -42.08 35.03 1.76
N GLN A 196 -41.69 34.32 2.82
CA GLN A 196 -40.52 34.69 3.63
C GLN A 196 -39.25 33.95 3.19
N ASN A 197 -38.25 34.69 2.74
CA ASN A 197 -36.95 34.18 2.29
C ASN A 197 -36.01 33.85 3.47
N LEU A 198 -36.27 32.77 4.21
CA LEU A 198 -35.35 32.25 5.24
C LEU A 198 -34.33 31.28 4.61
N LEU A 199 -33.13 31.77 4.26
CA LEU A 199 -32.05 30.99 3.63
C LEU A 199 -31.64 29.72 4.42
N GLY A 200 -31.82 29.70 5.75
CA GLY A 200 -31.45 28.54 6.57
C GLY A 200 -32.34 27.30 6.36
N ILE A 201 -33.62 27.49 5.98
CA ILE A 201 -34.59 26.38 5.90
C ILE A 201 -34.35 25.53 4.64
N SER A 202 -33.92 26.13 3.53
CA SER A 202 -33.66 25.40 2.28
C SER A 202 -32.51 24.39 2.42
N SER A 203 -31.44 24.75 3.14
CA SER A 203 -30.29 23.87 3.36
C SER A 203 -30.63 22.66 4.22
N PHE A 204 -31.47 22.86 5.26
CA PHE A 204 -31.95 21.77 6.11
C PHE A 204 -32.83 20.78 5.33
N LEU A 205 -33.79 21.28 4.54
CA LEU A 205 -34.65 20.44 3.70
C LEU A 205 -33.87 19.64 2.64
N LEU A 206 -32.82 20.24 2.06
CA LEU A 206 -31.94 19.58 1.08
C LEU A 206 -31.17 18.39 1.68
N LEU A 207 -30.77 18.48 2.95
CA LEU A 207 -30.08 17.40 3.66
C LEU A 207 -31.05 16.31 4.17
N MET A 208 -32.26 16.71 4.57
CA MET A 208 -33.27 15.78 5.09
C MET A 208 -33.79 14.83 4.00
N HIS A 209 -34.17 15.31 2.82
CA HIS A 209 -34.84 14.47 1.82
C HIS A 209 -34.04 13.23 1.32
N PRO A 210 -32.70 13.26 1.22
CA PRO A 210 -31.91 12.05 1.01
C PRO A 210 -31.90 11.12 2.23
N ALA A 211 -31.79 11.68 3.43
CA ALA A 211 -31.74 10.93 4.69
C ALA A 211 -33.06 10.23 5.02
N THR A 212 -34.20 10.83 4.71
CA THR A 212 -35.52 10.20 4.88
C THR A 212 -35.67 8.99 3.96
N LEU A 213 -35.31 9.12 2.67
CA LEU A 213 -35.35 8.03 1.70
C LEU A 213 -34.44 6.85 2.09
N THR A 214 -33.24 7.11 2.64
CA THR A 214 -32.37 6.03 3.13
C THR A 214 -32.90 5.38 4.41
N LEU A 215 -33.48 6.16 5.32
CA LEU A 215 -34.08 5.66 6.55
C LEU A 215 -35.32 4.81 6.29
N ASP A 216 -36.22 5.24 5.41
CA ASP A 216 -37.41 4.46 5.05
C ASP A 216 -37.02 3.17 4.30
N LEU A 217 -36.06 3.22 3.37
CA LEU A 217 -35.50 2.02 2.71
C LEU A 217 -34.91 1.02 3.72
N PHE A 218 -34.18 1.52 4.72
CA PHE A 218 -33.62 0.72 5.81
C PHE A 218 -34.72 0.11 6.70
N LEU A 219 -35.78 0.87 7.02
CA LEU A 219 -36.95 0.34 7.73
C LEU A 219 -37.68 -0.74 6.91
N TYR A 220 -37.88 -0.57 5.61
CA TYR A 220 -38.43 -1.62 4.74
C TYR A 220 -37.57 -2.89 4.78
N ALA A 221 -36.24 -2.77 4.67
CA ALA A 221 -35.32 -3.90 4.72
C ALA A 221 -35.29 -4.62 6.08
N LEU A 222 -35.50 -3.90 7.19
CA LEU A 222 -35.61 -4.47 8.54
C LEU A 222 -36.98 -5.08 8.84
N LEU A 223 -38.07 -4.52 8.31
CA LEU A 223 -39.44 -4.97 8.60
C LEU A 223 -39.84 -6.23 7.81
N ASP A 224 -39.31 -6.38 6.60
CA ASP A 224 -39.43 -7.62 5.85
C ASP A 224 -38.63 -8.77 6.51
N LYS A 225 -39.15 -9.99 6.42
CA LYS A 225 -38.55 -11.15 7.08
C LYS A 225 -37.41 -11.76 6.26
N ASP A 226 -37.53 -11.77 4.93
CA ASP A 226 -36.69 -12.56 4.05
C ASP A 226 -35.57 -11.72 3.41
N ILE A 227 -35.76 -10.41 3.25
CA ILE A 227 -34.68 -9.42 3.09
C ILE A 227 -33.78 -9.45 4.34
N ARG A 228 -34.35 -9.33 5.55
CA ARG A 228 -33.56 -9.36 6.80
C ARG A 228 -32.79 -10.67 6.99
N ARG A 229 -33.37 -11.82 6.61
CA ARG A 229 -32.67 -13.12 6.58
C ARG A 229 -31.56 -13.18 5.54
N SER A 230 -31.74 -12.54 4.39
CA SER A 230 -30.71 -12.47 3.34
C SER A 230 -29.56 -11.57 3.79
N PHE A 231 -29.86 -10.43 4.43
CA PHE A 231 -28.88 -9.53 5.03
C PHE A 231 -28.09 -10.21 6.16
N SER A 232 -28.74 -11.01 7.02
CA SER A 232 -28.04 -11.77 8.07
C SER A 232 -27.17 -12.90 7.51
N ARG A 233 -27.56 -13.52 6.39
CA ARG A 233 -26.70 -14.49 5.67
C ARG A 233 -25.48 -13.81 5.05
N LEU A 234 -25.68 -12.68 4.37
CA LEU A 234 -24.57 -11.88 3.84
C LEU A 234 -23.61 -11.50 4.96
N ALA A 235 -24.10 -10.91 6.05
CA ALA A 235 -23.27 -10.50 7.19
C ALA A 235 -22.44 -11.67 7.77
N ALA A 236 -23.05 -12.84 7.94
CA ALA A 236 -22.37 -14.04 8.46
C ALA A 236 -21.34 -14.64 7.48
N GLN A 237 -21.58 -14.55 6.16
CA GLN A 237 -20.58 -14.95 5.14
C GLN A 237 -19.45 -13.91 5.01
N THR A 238 -19.74 -12.62 5.20
CA THR A 238 -18.77 -11.54 5.11
C THR A 238 -17.79 -11.58 6.28
N THR A 239 -18.24 -11.68 7.54
CA THR A 239 -17.35 -11.57 8.71
C THR A 239 -16.27 -12.63 8.80
N THR A 240 -16.46 -13.82 8.24
CA THR A 240 -15.48 -14.94 8.28
C THR A 240 -14.55 -14.97 7.07
N THR A 241 -15.02 -14.53 5.89
CA THR A 241 -14.21 -14.50 4.67
C THR A 241 -13.44 -13.19 4.52
N THR A 242 -14.06 -12.04 4.77
CA THR A 242 -13.38 -10.74 4.56
C THR A 242 -12.43 -10.40 5.67
N THR A 243 -12.57 -10.90 6.90
CA THR A 243 -11.54 -10.68 7.94
C THR A 243 -10.23 -11.35 7.57
N ASN A 244 -10.27 -12.61 7.14
CA ASN A 244 -9.09 -13.33 6.68
C ASN A 244 -8.53 -12.76 5.37
N MET A 245 -9.37 -12.48 4.37
CA MET A 245 -8.95 -11.88 3.10
C MET A 245 -8.44 -10.44 3.25
N LEU A 246 -9.00 -9.65 4.18
CA LEU A 246 -8.49 -8.31 4.50
C LEU A 246 -7.23 -8.40 5.33
N TYR A 247 -7.06 -9.37 6.23
CA TYR A 247 -5.83 -9.56 6.99
C TYR A 247 -4.67 -10.03 6.10
N THR A 248 -4.92 -10.94 5.15
CA THR A 248 -3.92 -11.31 4.13
C THR A 248 -3.67 -10.16 3.15
N ALA A 249 -4.70 -9.42 2.71
CA ALA A 249 -4.52 -8.23 1.88
C ALA A 249 -3.79 -7.08 2.61
N LEU A 250 -4.00 -6.88 3.92
CA LEU A 250 -3.27 -5.91 4.74
C LEU A 250 -1.82 -6.34 4.97
N ASN A 251 -1.55 -7.63 5.11
CA ASN A 251 -0.19 -8.16 5.13
C ASN A 251 0.48 -8.12 3.74
N ALA A 252 -0.28 -8.22 2.65
CA ALA A 252 0.19 -7.93 1.29
C ALA A 252 0.43 -6.41 1.08
N LEU A 253 -0.39 -5.54 1.66
CA LEU A 253 -0.13 -4.09 1.71
C LEU A 253 1.11 -3.76 2.55
N ARG A 254 1.42 -4.55 3.59
CA ARG A 254 2.73 -4.51 4.28
C ARG A 254 3.89 -5.06 3.44
N PHE A 255 3.64 -5.88 2.42
CA PHE A 255 4.63 -6.22 1.39
C PHE A 255 4.82 -5.06 0.41
N PHE A 256 3.76 -4.34 0.04
CA PHE A 256 3.84 -3.10 -0.75
C PHE A 256 4.35 -1.87 0.02
N ALA A 257 4.47 -1.96 1.35
CA ALA A 257 4.87 -0.84 2.20
C ALA A 257 6.31 -0.36 1.91
N TYR A 258 6.44 0.96 1.85
CA TYR A 258 7.70 1.68 1.78
C TYR A 258 8.53 1.46 3.06
N ARG A 259 9.87 1.40 2.94
CA ARG A 259 10.79 1.21 4.07
C ARG A 259 11.77 2.38 4.18
N GLN A 260 12.02 2.83 5.41
CA GLN A 260 12.95 3.92 5.70
C GLN A 260 14.43 3.50 5.57
N ASP A 261 14.68 2.18 5.60
CA ASP A 261 15.98 1.57 5.86
C ASP A 261 16.97 1.65 4.67
N ASP A 262 16.53 1.29 3.45
CA ASP A 262 17.41 1.06 2.27
C ASP A 262 17.65 2.30 1.39
N SER A 263 18.76 2.33 0.64
CA SER A 263 19.14 3.52 -0.16
C SER A 263 18.17 3.81 -1.31
N ASP A 264 18.15 5.05 -1.77
CA ASP A 264 17.05 5.56 -2.61
C ASP A 264 17.01 4.91 -3.99
N VAL A 265 18.17 4.47 -4.49
CA VAL A 265 18.29 3.67 -5.71
C VAL A 265 17.80 2.23 -5.51
N ASP A 266 17.95 1.65 -4.32
CA ASP A 266 17.44 0.30 -4.02
C ASP A 266 15.90 0.30 -3.99
N ARG A 267 15.31 1.38 -3.44
CA ARG A 267 13.85 1.62 -3.41
C ARG A 267 13.25 1.68 -4.83
N LEU A 268 13.97 2.21 -5.82
CA LEU A 268 13.50 2.22 -7.21
C LEU A 268 13.28 0.80 -7.75
N HIS A 269 14.04 -0.20 -7.30
CA HIS A 269 13.82 -1.60 -7.69
C HIS A 269 12.69 -2.26 -6.89
N TYR A 270 12.91 -2.51 -5.60
CA TYR A 270 12.09 -3.46 -4.84
C TYR A 270 10.72 -2.89 -4.46
N TRP A 271 10.59 -1.56 -4.46
CA TRP A 271 9.35 -0.85 -4.16
C TRP A 271 8.73 -0.28 -5.43
N LEU A 272 9.37 0.67 -6.12
CA LEU A 272 8.73 1.32 -7.28
C LEU A 272 8.54 0.35 -8.46
N THR A 273 9.63 -0.20 -9.00
CA THR A 273 9.56 -1.05 -10.21
C THR A 273 8.78 -2.35 -9.95
N SER A 274 9.06 -3.05 -8.84
CA SER A 274 8.34 -4.27 -8.46
C SER A 274 6.83 -4.05 -8.28
N ASN A 275 6.41 -2.96 -7.62
CA ASN A 275 4.99 -2.67 -7.44
C ASN A 275 4.31 -2.23 -8.75
N VAL A 276 5.00 -1.46 -9.61
CA VAL A 276 4.49 -1.07 -10.94
C VAL A 276 4.28 -2.30 -11.82
N LEU A 277 5.21 -3.25 -11.85
CA LEU A 277 5.07 -4.50 -12.60
C LEU A 277 3.92 -5.38 -12.11
N ILE A 278 3.71 -5.45 -10.79
CA ILE A 278 2.55 -6.15 -10.22
C ILE A 278 1.24 -5.46 -10.62
N ALA A 279 1.18 -4.12 -10.58
CA ALA A 279 0.02 -3.36 -11.01
C ALA A 279 -0.28 -3.54 -12.52
N LEU A 280 0.76 -3.55 -13.37
CA LEU A 280 0.65 -3.81 -14.80
C LEU A 280 0.19 -5.25 -15.08
N SER A 281 0.74 -6.25 -14.39
CA SER A 281 0.27 -7.64 -14.50
C SER A 281 -1.21 -7.79 -14.13
N LEU A 282 -1.66 -7.13 -13.05
CA LEU A 282 -3.07 -7.12 -12.64
C LEU A 282 -3.97 -6.42 -13.67
N LEU A 283 -3.50 -5.34 -14.31
CA LEU A 283 -4.21 -4.63 -15.37
C LEU A 283 -4.36 -5.49 -16.63
N VAL A 284 -3.29 -6.14 -17.09
CA VAL A 284 -3.33 -7.07 -18.24
C VAL A 284 -4.23 -8.26 -17.91
N SER A 285 -4.09 -8.87 -16.72
CA SER A 285 -4.96 -9.96 -16.24
C SER A 285 -6.43 -9.55 -16.24
N PHE A 286 -6.77 -8.34 -15.76
CA PHE A 286 -8.14 -7.85 -15.78
C PHE A 286 -8.69 -7.72 -17.22
N LYS A 287 -7.88 -7.25 -18.18
CA LYS A 287 -8.30 -7.19 -19.59
C LYS A 287 -8.36 -8.57 -20.27
N GLN A 288 -7.58 -9.54 -19.79
CA GLN A 288 -7.45 -10.91 -20.33
C GLN A 288 -8.54 -11.86 -19.81
N PHE A 289 -9.00 -11.70 -18.56
CA PHE A 289 -10.06 -12.54 -17.96
C PHE A 289 -11.41 -11.82 -17.79
N GLY A 290 -11.43 -10.48 -17.76
CA GLY A 290 -12.63 -9.66 -17.51
C GLY A 290 -13.41 -9.23 -18.76
N GLY A 291 -13.00 -9.65 -19.96
CA GLY A 291 -13.68 -9.38 -21.24
C GLY A 291 -13.00 -10.11 -22.39
N LYS A 292 -13.53 -10.02 -23.62
CA LYS A 292 -12.95 -10.69 -24.80
C LYS A 292 -11.48 -10.24 -25.02
N PRO A 293 -10.49 -11.15 -25.01
CA PRO A 293 -9.08 -10.80 -25.29
C PRO A 293 -8.76 -10.80 -26.79
N ILE A 294 -9.53 -11.57 -27.56
CA ILE A 294 -9.52 -11.75 -29.01
C ILE A 294 -10.97 -11.74 -29.51
N GLU A 295 -11.21 -11.22 -30.72
CA GLU A 295 -12.53 -11.25 -31.37
C GLU A 295 -12.35 -11.72 -32.83
N CYS A 296 -13.14 -12.69 -33.30
CA CYS A 296 -12.88 -13.38 -34.57
C CYS A 296 -13.99 -13.22 -35.62
N LEU A 297 -13.60 -12.83 -36.84
CA LEU A 297 -14.48 -12.70 -38.00
C LEU A 297 -14.82 -14.09 -38.57
N VAL A 298 -15.91 -14.67 -38.07
CA VAL A 298 -16.45 -15.95 -38.53
C VAL A 298 -17.39 -15.81 -39.75
N PRO A 299 -17.49 -16.84 -40.62
CA PRO A 299 -18.47 -16.86 -41.70
C PRO A 299 -19.92 -16.81 -41.20
N LYS A 300 -20.80 -16.12 -41.94
CA LYS A 300 -22.23 -15.91 -41.60
C LYS A 300 -23.08 -17.19 -41.42
N MET A 301 -22.56 -18.37 -41.74
CA MET A 301 -23.23 -19.66 -41.51
C MET A 301 -22.96 -20.26 -40.13
N PHE A 302 -22.02 -19.69 -39.36
CA PHE A 302 -21.75 -20.10 -37.98
C PHE A 302 -22.74 -19.42 -37.02
N SER A 303 -23.25 -20.16 -36.04
CA SER A 303 -24.05 -19.59 -34.95
C SER A 303 -23.14 -18.94 -33.90
N SER A 304 -23.68 -18.12 -33.00
CA SER A 304 -22.87 -17.47 -31.95
C SER A 304 -22.21 -18.48 -30.97
N ALA A 305 -22.67 -19.72 -30.92
CA ALA A 305 -21.95 -20.80 -30.20
C ALA A 305 -20.67 -21.24 -30.94
N TRP A 306 -20.68 -21.26 -32.28
CA TRP A 306 -19.49 -21.51 -33.10
C TRP A 306 -18.54 -20.30 -33.14
N GLU A 307 -19.07 -19.08 -33.10
CA GLU A 307 -18.30 -17.84 -32.87
C GLU A 307 -17.52 -17.93 -31.55
N GLN A 308 -18.20 -18.18 -30.43
CA GLN A 308 -17.57 -18.33 -29.11
C GLN A 308 -16.62 -19.52 -29.05
N TYR A 309 -16.91 -20.63 -29.74
CA TYR A 309 -15.96 -21.75 -29.86
C TYR A 309 -14.69 -21.34 -30.61
N ALA A 310 -14.81 -20.64 -31.75
CA ALA A 310 -13.68 -20.16 -32.52
C ALA A 310 -12.85 -19.14 -31.72
N GLU A 311 -13.47 -18.16 -31.06
CA GLU A 311 -12.77 -17.19 -30.21
C GLU A 311 -11.98 -17.87 -29.07
N ASN A 312 -12.59 -18.82 -28.35
CA ASN A 312 -11.90 -19.54 -27.27
C ASN A 312 -10.80 -20.49 -27.80
N PHE A 313 -11.02 -21.14 -28.94
CA PHE A 313 -10.00 -21.99 -29.58
C PHE A 313 -8.81 -21.15 -30.06
N CYS A 314 -9.06 -20.05 -30.76
CA CYS A 314 -8.05 -19.12 -31.26
C CYS A 314 -7.39 -18.27 -30.17
N TRP A 315 -7.95 -18.25 -28.94
CA TRP A 315 -7.26 -17.72 -27.78
C TRP A 315 -6.30 -18.75 -27.16
N ALA A 316 -6.72 -20.02 -27.06
CA ALA A 316 -5.94 -21.09 -26.46
C ALA A 316 -4.80 -21.60 -27.36
N GLN A 317 -5.02 -21.62 -28.68
CA GLN A 317 -4.02 -21.97 -29.68
C GLN A 317 -3.28 -20.72 -30.18
N ASP A 318 -2.03 -20.88 -30.60
CA ASP A 318 -1.23 -19.81 -31.21
C ASP A 318 -1.87 -19.31 -32.51
N THR A 319 -1.97 -17.99 -32.67
CA THR A 319 -2.34 -17.34 -33.92
C THR A 319 -1.08 -16.96 -34.71
N TYR A 320 -1.20 -16.65 -36.00
CA TYR A 320 -0.06 -16.22 -36.82
C TYR A 320 -0.31 -14.85 -37.47
N PHE A 321 0.77 -14.10 -37.69
CA PHE A 321 0.72 -12.86 -38.46
C PHE A 321 1.11 -13.10 -39.92
N LEU A 322 0.49 -12.35 -40.83
CA LEU A 322 0.81 -12.31 -42.26
C LEU A 322 0.41 -10.93 -42.79
N PRO A 323 1.27 -10.23 -43.57
CA PRO A 323 0.88 -8.99 -44.25
C PRO A 323 -0.27 -9.21 -45.24
N PHE A 324 -1.09 -8.18 -45.49
CA PHE A 324 -2.25 -8.29 -46.39
C PHE A 324 -1.88 -8.54 -47.86
N ASP A 325 -0.66 -8.19 -48.27
CA ASP A 325 -0.16 -8.41 -49.63
C ASP A 325 0.36 -9.85 -49.86
N GLU A 326 0.53 -10.66 -48.81
CA GLU A 326 1.04 -12.03 -48.91
C GLU A 326 -0.10 -13.07 -48.91
N SER A 327 -0.02 -14.05 -49.82
CA SER A 327 -0.98 -15.16 -49.86
C SER A 327 -0.67 -16.20 -48.78
N VAL A 328 -1.68 -16.60 -48.00
CA VAL A 328 -1.52 -17.58 -46.90
C VAL A 328 -0.77 -18.85 -47.37
N PRO A 329 0.41 -19.18 -46.80
CA PRO A 329 1.25 -20.30 -47.25
C PRO A 329 0.49 -21.62 -47.29
N LYS A 330 0.77 -22.46 -48.31
CA LYS A 330 0.15 -23.80 -48.41
C LYS A 330 0.80 -24.80 -47.46
N ASP A 331 2.12 -24.73 -47.31
CA ASP A 331 2.88 -25.60 -46.44
C ASP A 331 2.67 -25.27 -44.96
N ILE A 332 2.60 -26.31 -44.14
CA ILE A 332 2.28 -26.18 -42.71
C ILE A 332 3.45 -25.54 -41.97
N THR A 333 4.69 -25.96 -42.27
CA THR A 333 5.92 -25.53 -41.62
C THR A 333 6.12 -24.01 -41.63
N ASP A 334 5.71 -23.33 -42.70
CA ASP A 334 5.89 -21.88 -42.82
C ASP A 334 4.81 -21.11 -42.05
N ARG A 335 3.58 -21.64 -41.96
CA ARG A 335 2.58 -21.12 -41.02
C ARG A 335 3.03 -21.28 -39.56
N GLU A 336 3.78 -22.33 -39.23
CA GLU A 336 4.27 -22.55 -37.86
C GLU A 336 5.40 -21.58 -37.46
N ARG A 337 6.22 -21.14 -38.41
CA ARG A 337 7.24 -20.10 -38.20
C ARG A 337 6.64 -18.72 -37.93
N LEU A 338 5.43 -18.45 -38.43
CA LEU A 338 4.70 -17.19 -38.27
C LEU A 338 3.84 -17.12 -36.99
N LYS A 339 3.84 -18.18 -36.16
CA LYS A 339 3.04 -18.26 -34.93
C LYS A 339 3.52 -17.30 -33.84
N ILE A 340 2.57 -16.75 -33.12
CA ILE A 340 2.75 -15.79 -32.03
C ILE A 340 1.99 -16.29 -30.81
N SER A 341 2.66 -16.38 -29.66
CA SER A 341 2.07 -16.89 -28.41
C SER A 341 2.40 -16.05 -27.16
N TYR A 342 3.36 -15.11 -27.24
CA TYR A 342 3.83 -14.32 -26.09
C TYR A 342 2.70 -13.62 -25.33
N TYR A 343 1.64 -13.19 -26.04
CA TYR A 343 0.52 -12.43 -25.49
C TYR A 343 -0.26 -13.19 -24.40
N GLN A 344 -0.28 -14.53 -24.43
CA GLN A 344 -0.91 -15.35 -23.39
C GLN A 344 -0.16 -15.25 -22.05
N TRP A 345 1.16 -15.08 -22.11
CA TRP A 345 2.10 -15.24 -20.98
C TRP A 345 2.48 -13.92 -20.29
N VAL A 346 2.13 -12.77 -20.88
CA VAL A 346 2.50 -11.42 -20.38
C VAL A 346 2.24 -11.22 -18.88
N PRO A 347 1.09 -11.60 -18.28
CA PRO A 347 0.88 -11.38 -16.85
C PRO A 347 1.84 -12.17 -15.96
N PHE A 348 2.16 -13.41 -16.34
CA PHE A 348 3.09 -14.27 -15.60
C PHE A 348 4.54 -13.80 -15.76
N PHE A 349 4.89 -13.34 -16.95
CA PHE A 349 6.18 -12.71 -17.25
C PHE A 349 6.42 -11.49 -16.35
N LEU A 350 5.46 -10.54 -16.31
CA LEU A 350 5.56 -9.33 -15.49
C LEU A 350 5.65 -9.64 -13.97
N LEU A 351 5.00 -10.71 -13.49
CA LEU A 351 5.15 -11.16 -12.10
C LEU A 351 6.52 -11.76 -11.81
N LEU A 352 7.12 -12.45 -12.79
CA LEU A 352 8.47 -12.98 -12.68
C LEU A 352 9.52 -11.85 -12.67
N GLU A 353 9.39 -10.86 -13.56
CA GLU A 353 10.23 -9.65 -13.51
C GLU A 353 10.10 -8.94 -12.16
N ALA A 354 8.87 -8.75 -11.66
CA ALA A 354 8.59 -8.12 -10.38
C ALA A 354 9.23 -8.84 -9.18
N LEU A 355 9.25 -10.18 -9.21
CA LEU A 355 9.94 -11.02 -8.23
C LEU A 355 11.46 -10.82 -8.33
N CYS A 356 12.03 -10.89 -9.54
CA CYS A 356 13.47 -10.73 -9.76
C CYS A 356 14.00 -9.36 -9.30
N PHE A 357 13.27 -8.26 -9.55
CA PHE A 357 13.60 -6.94 -8.99
C PHE A 357 13.63 -6.86 -7.46
N ARG A 358 13.06 -7.86 -6.78
CA ARG A 358 12.88 -7.90 -5.34
C ARG A 358 13.73 -8.96 -4.63
N LEU A 359 14.31 -9.90 -5.36
CA LEU A 359 15.29 -10.85 -4.81
C LEU A 359 16.51 -10.17 -4.15
N PRO A 360 17.13 -9.11 -4.70
CA PRO A 360 18.32 -8.53 -4.08
C PRO A 360 18.07 -7.88 -2.71
N SER A 361 16.90 -7.28 -2.46
CA SER A 361 16.58 -6.73 -1.13
C SER A 361 16.23 -7.82 -0.11
N ILE A 362 15.69 -8.96 -0.55
CA ILE A 362 15.49 -10.14 0.29
C ILE A 362 16.84 -10.76 0.66
N MET A 363 17.76 -10.90 -0.31
CA MET A 363 19.12 -11.40 -0.09
C MET A 363 19.95 -10.46 0.80
N TRP A 364 19.84 -9.14 0.62
CA TRP A 364 20.48 -8.14 1.48
C TRP A 364 20.09 -8.35 2.95
N ARG A 365 18.79 -8.42 3.25
CA ARG A 365 18.29 -8.63 4.60
C ARG A 365 18.82 -9.92 5.22
N TYR A 366 18.69 -11.04 4.51
CA TYR A 366 19.14 -12.35 4.99
C TYR A 366 20.64 -12.37 5.32
N LEU A 367 21.49 -11.81 4.44
CA LEU A 367 22.95 -11.78 4.64
C LEU A 367 23.39 -10.69 5.65
N ALA A 368 22.68 -9.56 5.75
CA ALA A 368 22.97 -8.52 6.72
C ALA A 368 22.67 -8.97 8.15
N ASP A 369 21.55 -9.67 8.39
CA ASP A 369 21.17 -10.18 9.71
C ASP A 369 22.21 -11.20 10.24
N HIS A 370 22.86 -11.98 9.35
CA HIS A 370 23.97 -12.89 9.70
C HIS A 370 25.29 -12.19 10.12
N SER A 371 25.43 -10.88 9.93
CA SER A 371 26.67 -10.15 10.29
C SER A 371 26.91 -9.99 11.80
N GLY A 372 25.88 -10.25 12.62
CA GLY A 372 25.85 -9.92 14.05
C GLY A 372 25.57 -8.44 14.35
N ILE A 373 25.59 -7.56 13.34
CA ILE A 373 25.17 -6.16 13.46
C ILE A 373 23.73 -6.05 12.97
N ARG A 374 22.80 -5.68 13.85
CA ARG A 374 21.41 -5.37 13.47
C ARG A 374 21.35 -3.99 12.79
N ILE A 375 21.83 -3.92 11.55
CA ILE A 375 21.93 -2.68 10.74
C ILE A 375 20.59 -1.95 10.70
N ARG A 376 19.49 -2.70 10.58
CA ARG A 376 18.13 -2.15 10.57
C ARG A 376 17.79 -1.38 11.84
N ASP A 377 18.10 -1.94 13.01
CA ASP A 377 17.78 -1.31 14.30
C ASP A 377 18.71 -0.12 14.56
N VAL A 378 19.98 -0.23 14.14
CA VAL A 378 20.96 0.86 14.15
C VAL A 378 20.49 2.06 13.30
N ILE A 379 19.99 1.82 12.09
CA ILE A 379 19.44 2.89 11.24
C ILE A 379 18.16 3.45 11.86
N ASN A 380 17.23 2.63 12.32
CA ASN A 380 15.97 3.13 12.91
C ASN A 380 16.21 3.98 14.18
N LEU A 381 17.22 3.65 14.99
CA LEU A 381 17.61 4.45 16.17
C LEU A 381 18.27 5.79 15.79
N ALA A 382 19.05 5.82 14.70
CA ALA A 382 19.59 7.06 14.15
C ALA A 382 18.53 7.93 13.44
N MET A 383 17.50 7.30 12.88
CA MET A 383 16.36 7.94 12.19
C MET A 383 15.24 8.42 13.13
N ASP A 384 15.32 8.14 14.43
CA ASP A 384 14.26 8.45 15.40
C ASP A 384 13.95 9.96 15.43
N GLU A 385 12.69 10.33 15.19
CA GLU A 385 12.21 11.72 15.21
C GLU A 385 12.47 12.41 16.57
N ARG A 386 12.63 11.63 17.65
CA ARG A 386 12.97 12.12 18.99
C ARG A 386 14.43 12.60 19.12
N ASN A 387 15.31 12.29 18.16
CA ASN A 387 16.69 12.77 18.10
C ASN A 387 16.81 14.30 17.92
N VAL A 388 15.69 15.02 17.72
CA VAL A 388 15.64 16.49 17.83
C VAL A 388 15.93 16.97 19.27
N ARG A 389 15.64 16.16 20.30
CA ARG A 389 15.97 16.46 21.70
C ARG A 389 17.39 16.02 22.03
N ALA A 390 18.22 16.94 22.50
CA ALA A 390 19.65 16.68 22.78
C ALA A 390 19.88 15.49 23.72
N GLU A 391 19.12 15.38 24.81
CA GLU A 391 19.21 14.29 25.79
C GLU A 391 18.92 12.90 25.18
N ILE A 392 17.83 12.77 24.43
CA ILE A 392 17.47 11.50 23.77
C ILE A 392 18.49 11.17 22.67
N LYS A 393 18.94 12.18 21.93
CA LYS A 393 19.98 12.04 20.90
C LYS A 393 21.30 11.51 21.51
N GLU A 394 21.72 12.06 22.66
CA GLU A 394 22.94 11.63 23.36
C GLU A 394 22.83 10.20 23.90
N GLN A 395 21.69 9.85 24.52
CA GLN A 395 21.40 8.48 24.96
C GLN A 395 21.42 7.49 23.78
N ASN A 396 20.82 7.86 22.64
CA ASN A 396 20.83 7.05 21.42
C ASN A 396 22.24 6.94 20.80
N ILE A 397 23.05 8.00 20.83
CA ILE A 397 24.44 7.97 20.37
C ILE A 397 25.31 7.07 21.26
N ASP A 398 25.20 7.15 22.58
CA ASP A 398 25.93 6.27 23.51
C ASP A 398 25.52 4.80 23.33
N ALA A 399 24.22 4.51 23.18
CA ALA A 399 23.73 3.17 22.88
C ALA A 399 24.27 2.64 21.54
N LEU A 400 24.32 3.48 20.49
CA LEU A 400 24.91 3.13 19.19
C LEU A 400 26.43 2.90 19.30
N THR A 401 27.18 3.77 19.96
CA THR A 401 28.62 3.63 20.21
C THR A 401 28.92 2.31 20.92
N LYS A 402 28.18 1.99 21.99
CA LYS A 402 28.30 0.71 22.72
C LYS A 402 27.97 -0.49 21.85
N HIS A 403 26.90 -0.43 21.05
CA HIS A 403 26.52 -1.53 20.13
C HIS A 403 27.57 -1.77 19.04
N ILE A 404 28.07 -0.70 18.41
CA ILE A 404 29.11 -0.76 17.36
C ILE A 404 30.44 -1.27 17.95
N LEU A 405 30.85 -0.76 19.11
CA LEU A 405 32.04 -1.19 19.84
C LEU A 405 31.98 -2.69 20.16
N ASN A 406 30.87 -3.16 20.73
CA ASN A 406 30.68 -4.57 21.10
C ASN A 406 30.74 -5.50 19.88
N ALA A 407 30.16 -5.10 18.75
CA ALA A 407 30.22 -5.85 17.49
C ALA A 407 31.65 -5.91 16.91
N LEU A 408 32.36 -4.78 16.83
CA LEU A 408 33.75 -4.74 16.37
C LEU A 408 34.69 -5.55 17.26
N GLN A 409 34.48 -5.52 18.59
CA GLN A 409 35.20 -6.37 19.54
C GLN A 409 34.84 -7.86 19.43
N PHE A 410 33.61 -8.19 19.03
CA PHE A 410 33.21 -9.58 18.77
C PHE A 410 33.90 -10.12 17.51
N HIS A 411 33.88 -9.37 16.40
CA HIS A 411 34.63 -9.72 15.18
C HIS A 411 36.13 -9.85 15.44
N ARG A 412 36.74 -8.95 16.23
CA ARG A 412 38.16 -9.02 16.60
C ARG A 412 38.51 -10.27 17.43
N ARG A 413 37.61 -10.71 18.32
CA ARG A 413 37.80 -11.97 19.09
C ARG A 413 37.68 -13.21 18.19
N LEU A 414 36.76 -13.20 17.22
CA LEU A 414 36.65 -14.27 16.22
C LEU A 414 37.91 -14.38 15.34
N GLU A 415 38.45 -13.24 14.86
CA GLU A 415 39.72 -13.20 14.13
C GLU A 415 40.85 -13.85 14.95
N GLN A 416 40.98 -13.49 16.23
CA GLN A 416 42.01 -14.04 17.12
C GLN A 416 41.86 -15.55 17.35
N GLN A 417 40.65 -16.04 17.64
CA GLN A 417 40.40 -17.49 17.78
C GLN A 417 40.70 -18.25 16.48
N GLN A 418 40.28 -17.71 15.32
CA GLN A 418 40.54 -18.36 14.03
C GLN A 418 42.03 -18.30 13.66
N GLN A 419 42.76 -17.27 14.08
CA GLN A 419 44.22 -17.18 13.91
C GLN A 419 44.97 -18.17 14.81
N GLN A 420 44.47 -18.44 16.02
CA GLN A 420 44.93 -19.54 16.88
C GLN A 420 44.71 -20.91 16.20
N GLN A 421 43.51 -21.15 15.64
CA GLN A 421 43.16 -22.41 14.98
C GLN A 421 43.88 -22.62 13.63
N ARG A 422 44.24 -21.56 12.90
CA ARG A 422 45.00 -21.65 11.63
C ARG A 422 46.39 -22.28 11.78
N HIS A 423 46.94 -22.36 12.98
CA HIS A 423 48.18 -23.09 13.23
C HIS A 423 48.02 -24.62 13.21
N VAL A 424 46.79 -25.15 13.17
CA VAL A 424 46.51 -26.59 13.31
C VAL A 424 45.92 -27.22 12.03
N ALA A 425 45.25 -26.45 11.16
CA ALA A 425 44.63 -27.00 9.94
C ALA A 425 44.71 -26.06 8.72
N SER A 426 45.04 -26.62 7.56
CA SER A 426 45.11 -25.90 6.28
C SER A 426 44.34 -26.62 5.14
N PRO A 427 43.20 -26.05 4.69
CA PRO A 427 42.58 -26.45 3.43
C PRO A 427 42.50 -25.30 2.40
N HIS A 428 42.88 -25.63 1.15
CA HIS A 428 42.61 -25.00 -0.15
C HIS A 428 42.12 -23.54 -0.27
N ARG A 429 42.83 -22.79 -1.12
CA ARG A 429 42.53 -21.39 -1.51
C ARG A 429 41.09 -21.16 -2.02
N LEU A 430 40.47 -22.13 -2.68
CA LEU A 430 39.17 -21.97 -3.35
C LEU A 430 38.02 -21.74 -2.35
N PHE A 431 38.05 -22.41 -1.18
CA PHE A 431 37.05 -22.23 -0.12
C PHE A 431 37.23 -20.92 0.69
N ARG A 432 38.24 -20.09 0.38
CA ARG A 432 38.41 -18.79 1.04
C ARG A 432 37.24 -17.84 0.78
N LEU A 433 36.54 -17.96 -0.35
CA LEU A 433 35.36 -17.14 -0.67
C LEU A 433 34.14 -17.50 0.20
N LEU A 434 33.99 -18.78 0.58
CA LEU A 434 32.90 -19.25 1.44
C LEU A 434 33.12 -18.92 2.93
N ASN A 435 34.36 -18.59 3.32
CA ASN A 435 34.70 -18.11 4.66
C ASN A 435 34.46 -16.59 4.86
N LEU A 436 33.73 -15.93 3.94
CA LEU A 436 33.37 -14.51 4.04
C LEU A 436 32.78 -14.06 5.39
N PRO A 437 31.83 -14.77 6.05
CA PRO A 437 31.11 -14.25 7.23
C PRO A 437 31.97 -13.99 8.48
N TYR A 438 33.24 -14.39 8.48
CA TYR A 438 34.18 -14.15 9.59
C TYR A 438 35.24 -13.08 9.29
N THR A 439 35.01 -12.26 8.25
CA THR A 439 35.91 -11.18 7.83
C THR A 439 35.36 -9.84 8.31
N ALA A 440 36.17 -8.94 8.87
CA ALA A 440 35.77 -7.56 9.22
C ALA A 440 35.58 -6.60 8.01
N ALA A 441 35.23 -7.19 6.87
CA ALA A 441 34.82 -6.57 5.61
C ALA A 441 33.58 -7.31 5.05
N TYR A 442 32.85 -8.05 5.88
CA TYR A 442 31.72 -8.88 5.46
C TYR A 442 30.54 -8.01 5.06
N VAL A 443 30.16 -7.03 5.89
CA VAL A 443 29.01 -6.14 5.62
C VAL A 443 29.25 -5.33 4.36
N THR A 444 30.46 -4.77 4.20
CA THR A 444 30.89 -4.05 2.98
C THR A 444 30.89 -4.93 1.75
N SER A 445 31.43 -6.15 1.84
CA SER A 445 31.47 -7.09 0.70
C SER A 445 30.08 -7.55 0.28
N VAL A 446 29.20 -7.86 1.24
CA VAL A 446 27.80 -8.21 0.98
C VAL A 446 27.04 -7.03 0.36
N TYR A 447 27.19 -5.82 0.88
CA TYR A 447 26.53 -4.64 0.31
C TYR A 447 26.97 -4.37 -1.14
N LEU A 448 28.28 -4.47 -1.42
CA LEU A 448 28.80 -4.30 -2.77
C LEU A 448 28.33 -5.42 -3.72
N LEU A 449 28.21 -6.66 -3.24
CA LEU A 449 27.65 -7.79 -3.98
C LEU A 449 26.16 -7.57 -4.30
N ILE A 450 25.36 -7.05 -3.37
CA ILE A 450 23.96 -6.70 -3.63
C ILE A 450 23.84 -5.55 -4.63
N LYS A 451 24.69 -4.52 -4.55
CA LYS A 451 24.72 -3.43 -5.54
C LYS A 451 25.11 -3.93 -6.93
N LEU A 452 26.05 -4.87 -7.05
CA LEU A 452 26.35 -5.56 -8.30
C LEU A 452 25.15 -6.38 -8.80
N LEU A 453 24.48 -7.11 -7.90
CA LEU A 453 23.32 -7.94 -8.23
C LEU A 453 22.13 -7.11 -8.75
N TYR A 454 21.92 -5.90 -8.24
CA TYR A 454 20.93 -4.97 -8.81
C TYR A 454 21.26 -4.59 -10.26
N VAL A 455 22.51 -4.20 -10.56
CA VAL A 455 22.94 -3.85 -11.93
C VAL A 455 22.82 -5.06 -12.87
N LEU A 456 23.28 -6.24 -12.42
CA LEU A 456 23.14 -7.49 -13.17
C LEU A 456 21.67 -7.87 -13.39
N ASN A 457 20.79 -7.65 -12.40
CA ASN A 457 19.36 -7.89 -12.57
C ASN A 457 18.75 -6.95 -13.63
N VAL A 458 19.00 -5.64 -13.61
CA VAL A 458 18.44 -4.74 -14.65
C VAL A 458 18.92 -5.15 -16.04
N ALA A 459 20.21 -5.44 -16.19
CA ALA A 459 20.76 -5.93 -17.46
C ALA A 459 20.09 -7.24 -17.91
N ALA A 460 19.87 -8.18 -16.98
CA ALA A 460 19.15 -9.42 -17.25
C ALA A 460 17.68 -9.18 -17.63
N GLN A 461 16.96 -8.27 -16.98
CA GLN A 461 15.57 -7.92 -17.35
C GLN A 461 15.51 -7.27 -18.74
N LEU A 462 16.44 -6.37 -19.09
CA LEU A 462 16.50 -5.75 -20.41
C LEU A 462 16.71 -6.81 -21.53
N LEU A 463 17.62 -7.76 -21.30
CA LEU A 463 17.86 -8.90 -22.21
C LEU A 463 16.67 -9.88 -22.26
N MET A 464 16.02 -10.11 -21.11
CA MET A 464 14.87 -11.01 -20.98
C MET A 464 13.64 -10.45 -21.68
N LEU A 465 13.38 -9.14 -21.59
CA LEU A 465 12.34 -8.43 -22.35
C LEU A 465 12.59 -8.54 -23.85
N ASN A 466 13.81 -8.28 -24.33
CA ASN A 466 14.14 -8.39 -25.76
C ASN A 466 14.00 -9.84 -26.27
N ARG A 467 14.34 -10.84 -25.45
CA ARG A 467 14.18 -12.27 -25.80
C ARG A 467 12.74 -12.75 -25.72
N PHE A 468 11.93 -12.23 -24.79
CA PHE A 468 10.52 -12.62 -24.63
C PHE A 468 9.64 -12.16 -25.80
N LEU A 469 9.96 -11.01 -26.41
CA LEU A 469 9.33 -10.54 -27.63
C LEU A 469 9.82 -11.27 -28.90
N ASN A 470 10.65 -12.33 -28.75
CA ASN A 470 11.23 -13.19 -29.79
C ASN A 470 11.50 -12.47 -31.13
N THR A 471 12.20 -11.34 -31.03
CA THR A 471 12.47 -10.46 -32.17
C THR A 471 13.75 -10.92 -32.86
N ASP A 472 13.66 -12.01 -33.62
CA ASP A 472 14.80 -12.64 -34.31
C ASP A 472 15.45 -11.74 -35.39
N THR A 473 14.81 -10.62 -35.74
CA THR A 473 15.25 -9.63 -36.73
C THR A 473 16.03 -8.44 -36.16
N TYR A 474 15.90 -8.10 -34.86
CA TYR A 474 16.52 -6.89 -34.28
C TYR A 474 17.13 -7.12 -32.89
N GLN A 475 18.33 -6.58 -32.68
CA GLN A 475 19.08 -6.75 -31.42
C GLN A 475 18.62 -5.83 -30.28
N TRP A 476 17.92 -4.72 -30.57
CA TRP A 476 17.65 -3.64 -29.61
C TRP A 476 16.23 -3.05 -29.74
N TYR A 477 15.21 -3.85 -29.43
CA TYR A 477 13.78 -3.55 -29.61
C TYR A 477 13.37 -2.07 -29.44
N GLY A 478 13.71 -1.43 -28.31
CA GLY A 478 13.14 -0.12 -27.97
C GLY A 478 13.75 1.09 -28.70
N PHE A 479 14.96 0.98 -29.26
CA PHE A 479 15.48 2.04 -30.14
C PHE A 479 14.83 1.94 -31.53
N GLU A 480 14.72 0.72 -32.08
CA GLU A 480 14.01 0.46 -33.33
C GLU A 480 12.54 0.93 -33.25
N ALA A 481 11.82 0.53 -32.19
CA ALA A 481 10.42 0.89 -31.98
C ALA A 481 10.20 2.41 -31.82
N LEU A 482 11.19 3.14 -31.30
CA LEU A 482 11.14 4.62 -31.26
C LEU A 482 11.33 5.23 -32.65
N VAL A 483 12.26 4.68 -33.44
CA VAL A 483 12.51 5.11 -34.83
C VAL A 483 11.30 4.82 -35.72
N ASP A 484 10.68 3.66 -35.57
CA ASP A 484 9.41 3.30 -36.24
C ASP A 484 8.30 4.32 -35.93
N VAL A 485 8.08 4.63 -34.65
CA VAL A 485 7.07 5.61 -34.21
C VAL A 485 7.37 7.03 -34.70
N LEU A 486 8.65 7.42 -34.80
CA LEU A 486 9.07 8.72 -35.34
C LEU A 486 8.93 8.80 -36.88
N ASN A 487 9.18 7.69 -37.58
CA ASN A 487 9.01 7.57 -39.03
C ASN A 487 7.54 7.36 -39.45
N GLY A 488 6.66 7.02 -38.50
CA GLY A 488 5.24 6.75 -38.75
C GLY A 488 4.96 5.40 -39.39
N THR A 489 5.86 4.42 -39.26
CA THR A 489 5.65 3.06 -39.80
C THR A 489 4.53 2.34 -39.03
N THR A 490 3.74 1.55 -39.76
CA THR A 490 2.62 0.79 -39.20
C THR A 490 3.02 -0.64 -38.85
N TRP A 491 2.33 -1.21 -37.86
CA TRP A 491 2.40 -2.63 -37.46
C TRP A 491 2.19 -3.61 -38.62
N GLU A 492 1.47 -3.18 -39.67
CA GLU A 492 1.26 -3.92 -40.92
C GLU A 492 2.56 -4.17 -41.69
N ASN A 493 3.52 -3.23 -41.63
CA ASN A 493 4.81 -3.30 -42.32
C ASN A 493 5.94 -3.80 -41.42
N SER A 494 5.94 -3.45 -40.13
CA SER A 494 6.99 -3.88 -39.19
C SER A 494 6.74 -5.24 -38.55
N GLY A 495 5.50 -5.73 -38.56
CA GLY A 495 5.10 -7.01 -37.96
C GLY A 495 5.07 -7.03 -36.43
N PHE A 496 5.43 -5.93 -35.76
CA PHE A 496 5.45 -5.85 -34.30
C PHE A 496 4.09 -5.54 -33.69
N PHE A 497 3.76 -6.22 -32.59
CA PHE A 497 2.49 -6.13 -31.87
C PHE A 497 1.27 -6.15 -32.80
N PRO A 498 1.14 -7.17 -33.69
CA PRO A 498 0.11 -7.19 -34.69
C PRO A 498 -1.27 -7.18 -34.04
N ARG A 499 -2.14 -6.33 -34.59
CA ARG A 499 -3.50 -6.07 -34.08
C ARG A 499 -4.53 -6.97 -34.75
N VAL A 500 -4.17 -7.55 -35.89
CA VAL A 500 -4.91 -8.57 -36.63
C VAL A 500 -3.99 -9.78 -36.81
N THR A 501 -4.51 -10.96 -36.55
CA THR A 501 -3.83 -12.25 -36.73
C THR A 501 -4.76 -13.25 -37.38
N LEU A 502 -4.21 -14.22 -38.10
CA LEU A 502 -4.95 -15.36 -38.64
C LEU A 502 -4.92 -16.52 -37.64
N CYS A 503 -6.05 -17.23 -37.55
CA CYS A 503 -6.19 -18.44 -36.75
C CYS A 503 -6.67 -19.59 -37.65
N ASP A 504 -6.01 -20.74 -37.54
CA ASP A 504 -6.44 -21.96 -38.21
C ASP A 504 -6.97 -22.97 -37.19
N PHE A 505 -8.24 -23.36 -37.31
CA PHE A 505 -8.83 -24.41 -36.48
C PHE A 505 -9.38 -25.57 -37.33
N GLN A 506 -9.48 -26.75 -36.73
CA GLN A 506 -9.85 -27.99 -37.43
C GLN A 506 -11.08 -28.64 -36.78
N VAL A 507 -12.14 -28.82 -37.56
CA VAL A 507 -13.39 -29.44 -37.12
C VAL A 507 -13.54 -30.80 -37.78
N ARG A 508 -13.98 -31.81 -37.03
CA ARG A 508 -14.30 -33.14 -37.56
C ARG A 508 -15.79 -33.23 -37.87
N VAL A 509 -16.14 -33.42 -39.15
CA VAL A 509 -17.52 -33.55 -39.62
C VAL A 509 -17.64 -34.84 -40.43
N MET A 510 -18.51 -35.77 -39.99
CA MET A 510 -18.70 -37.10 -40.59
C MET A 510 -17.38 -37.87 -40.83
N GLY A 511 -16.42 -37.74 -39.90
CA GLY A 511 -15.11 -38.38 -39.97
C GLY A 511 -14.04 -37.63 -40.77
N ASN A 512 -14.43 -36.71 -41.66
CA ASN A 512 -13.49 -35.86 -42.40
C ASN A 512 -13.01 -34.66 -41.56
N VAL A 513 -11.79 -34.19 -41.77
CA VAL A 513 -11.20 -33.03 -41.09
C VAL A 513 -11.31 -31.81 -42.01
N GLN A 514 -12.07 -30.80 -41.58
CA GLN A 514 -12.21 -29.53 -42.26
C GLN A 514 -11.43 -28.45 -41.51
N ARG A 515 -10.46 -27.82 -42.19
CA ARG A 515 -9.67 -26.69 -41.67
C ARG A 515 -10.35 -25.39 -42.06
N TYR A 516 -10.61 -24.53 -41.08
CA TYR A 516 -11.09 -23.18 -41.28
C TYR A 516 -10.00 -22.20 -40.86
N SER A 517 -9.73 -21.21 -41.73
CA SER A 517 -8.90 -20.06 -41.40
C SER A 517 -9.81 -18.85 -41.16
N VAL A 518 -9.66 -18.19 -40.02
CA VAL A 518 -10.43 -16.99 -39.64
C VAL A 518 -9.50 -15.85 -39.24
N GLN A 519 -9.92 -14.63 -39.54
CA GLN A 519 -9.22 -13.41 -39.16
C GLN A 519 -9.69 -12.96 -37.78
N CYS A 520 -8.77 -12.71 -36.85
CA CYS A 520 -9.07 -12.30 -35.48
C CYS A 520 -8.36 -11.00 -35.11
N VAL A 521 -9.04 -10.16 -34.34
CA VAL A 521 -8.52 -8.89 -33.80
C VAL A 521 -7.99 -9.14 -32.39
N LEU A 522 -6.71 -8.88 -32.18
CA LEU A 522 -5.97 -9.23 -30.97
C LEU A 522 -5.93 -8.05 -29.99
N VAL A 523 -7.09 -7.70 -29.43
CA VAL A 523 -7.34 -6.47 -28.65
C VAL A 523 -6.35 -6.29 -27.48
N ILE A 524 -5.89 -7.39 -26.87
CA ILE A 524 -4.89 -7.34 -25.79
C ILE A 524 -3.54 -6.73 -26.23
N ASN A 525 -3.17 -6.88 -27.50
CA ASN A 525 -1.84 -6.50 -27.99
C ASN A 525 -1.62 -4.98 -28.02
N LEU A 526 -2.70 -4.20 -28.18
CA LEU A 526 -2.70 -2.74 -28.10
C LEU A 526 -2.22 -2.23 -26.73
N PHE A 527 -2.48 -2.97 -25.65
CA PHE A 527 -1.97 -2.66 -24.32
C PHE A 527 -0.52 -3.11 -24.18
N ASN A 528 -0.20 -4.32 -24.62
CA ASN A 528 1.16 -4.89 -24.56
C ASN A 528 2.18 -3.97 -25.26
N GLU A 529 1.86 -3.49 -26.46
CA GLU A 529 2.66 -2.54 -27.26
C GLU A 529 3.14 -1.34 -26.41
N LYS A 530 2.23 -0.72 -25.66
CA LYS A 530 2.52 0.48 -24.86
C LYS A 530 3.17 0.15 -23.52
N ILE A 531 2.84 -1.00 -22.92
CA ILE A 531 3.45 -1.47 -21.67
C ILE A 531 4.94 -1.80 -21.89
N PHE A 532 5.27 -2.62 -22.89
CA PHE A 532 6.68 -3.01 -23.13
C PHE A 532 7.53 -1.83 -23.60
N THR A 533 6.98 -0.92 -24.42
CA THR A 533 7.66 0.34 -24.78
C THR A 533 8.02 1.15 -23.54
N LEU A 534 7.07 1.38 -22.62
CA LEU A 534 7.30 2.15 -21.40
C LEU A 534 8.31 1.46 -20.46
N LEU A 535 8.21 0.14 -20.30
CA LEU A 535 9.12 -0.64 -19.47
C LEU A 535 10.56 -0.61 -20.00
N TRP A 536 10.77 -0.68 -21.32
CA TRP A 536 12.11 -0.62 -21.90
C TRP A 536 12.83 0.72 -21.63
N PHE A 537 12.12 1.84 -21.78
CA PHE A 537 12.67 3.16 -21.41
C PHE A 537 12.94 3.25 -19.91
N TRP A 538 12.03 2.76 -19.07
CA TRP A 538 12.20 2.74 -17.62
C TRP A 538 13.41 1.90 -17.19
N TYR A 539 13.58 0.69 -17.73
CA TYR A 539 14.73 -0.18 -17.45
C TYR A 539 16.05 0.44 -17.92
N THR A 540 16.06 1.16 -19.04
CA THR A 540 17.24 1.87 -19.54
C THR A 540 17.65 3.01 -18.59
N VAL A 541 16.71 3.83 -18.14
CA VAL A 541 16.97 4.89 -17.14
C VAL A 541 17.40 4.30 -15.80
N LEU A 542 16.73 3.24 -15.35
CA LEU A 542 17.04 2.53 -14.11
C LEU A 542 18.45 1.91 -14.16
N PHE A 543 18.88 1.35 -15.30
CA PHE A 543 20.24 0.84 -15.49
C PHE A 543 21.29 1.93 -15.30
N LEU A 544 21.10 3.11 -15.90
CA LEU A 544 22.04 4.23 -15.76
C LEU A 544 22.17 4.72 -14.31
N ILE A 545 21.04 4.92 -13.61
CA ILE A 545 21.02 5.34 -12.20
C ILE A 545 21.70 4.31 -11.30
N THR A 546 21.53 3.01 -11.59
CA THR A 546 21.99 1.91 -10.74
C THR A 546 23.45 1.55 -10.99
N ALA A 547 23.91 1.61 -12.24
CA ALA A 547 25.33 1.57 -12.59
C ALA A 547 26.10 2.74 -11.94
N ALA A 548 25.55 3.96 -11.94
CA ALA A 548 26.12 5.10 -11.24
C ALA A 548 26.17 4.90 -9.71
N SER A 549 25.11 4.34 -9.11
CA SER A 549 25.08 4.00 -7.68
C SER A 549 26.13 2.94 -7.32
N PHE A 550 26.25 1.87 -8.13
CA PHE A 550 27.27 0.85 -7.96
C PHE A 550 28.69 1.43 -8.10
N ALA A 551 28.95 2.25 -9.12
CA ALA A 551 30.25 2.89 -9.33
C ALA A 551 30.65 3.80 -8.15
N TYR A 552 29.70 4.59 -7.62
CA TYR A 552 29.92 5.41 -6.41
C TYR A 552 30.29 4.54 -5.20
N TRP A 553 29.50 3.49 -4.89
CA TRP A 553 29.76 2.64 -3.73
C TRP A 553 31.04 1.79 -3.90
N ALA A 554 31.35 1.33 -5.12
CA ALA A 554 32.59 0.65 -5.44
C ALA A 554 33.80 1.56 -5.20
N TYR A 555 33.80 2.80 -5.73
CA TYR A 555 34.83 3.81 -5.46
C TYR A 555 34.95 4.10 -3.95
N ALA A 556 33.83 4.23 -3.25
CA ALA A 556 33.78 4.59 -1.83
C ALA A 556 34.24 3.47 -0.87
N ILE A 557 34.19 2.20 -1.29
CA ILE A 557 34.54 1.02 -0.48
C ILE A 557 35.88 0.39 -0.89
N LEU A 558 36.14 0.20 -2.19
CA LEU A 558 37.34 -0.49 -2.68
C LEU A 558 38.63 0.33 -2.48
N LEU A 559 38.52 1.66 -2.45
CA LEU A 559 39.66 2.54 -2.21
C LEU A 559 39.74 2.95 -0.74
N PRO A 560 40.92 2.85 -0.08
CA PRO A 560 41.07 3.29 1.31
C PRO A 560 41.15 4.83 1.45
N TRP A 561 41.30 5.57 0.35
CA TRP A 561 41.46 7.03 0.35
C TRP A 561 40.13 7.76 0.65
N PRO A 562 39.01 7.49 -0.06
CA PRO A 562 37.73 8.17 0.23
C PRO A 562 37.18 7.86 1.63
N GLY A 563 37.44 6.66 2.16
CA GLY A 563 37.11 6.31 3.55
C GLY A 563 37.84 7.20 4.57
N ARG A 564 39.17 7.30 4.46
CA ARG A 564 39.98 8.16 5.35
C ARG A 564 39.66 9.64 5.20
N TRP A 565 39.44 10.13 3.97
CA TRP A 565 39.08 11.52 3.71
C TRP A 565 37.71 11.87 4.33
N PHE A 566 36.71 11.00 4.15
CA PHE A 566 35.39 11.16 4.76
C PHE A 566 35.48 11.26 6.29
N ILE A 567 36.15 10.31 6.95
CA ILE A 567 36.31 10.32 8.42
C ILE A 567 37.09 11.55 8.89
N SER A 568 38.20 11.91 8.22
CA SER A 568 38.98 13.13 8.54
C SER A 568 38.12 14.39 8.48
N ARG A 569 37.29 14.52 7.43
CA ARG A 569 36.44 15.70 7.22
C ARG A 569 35.30 15.81 8.24
N HIS A 570 34.81 14.69 8.77
CA HIS A 570 33.77 14.70 9.80
C HIS A 570 34.36 14.92 11.20
N LEU A 571 35.58 14.44 11.48
CA LEU A 571 36.32 14.78 12.70
C LEU A 571 36.65 16.28 12.80
N GLN A 572 37.00 16.92 11.67
CA GLN A 572 37.17 18.38 11.57
C GLN A 572 35.89 19.21 11.87
N LEU A 573 34.73 18.57 11.98
CA LEU A 573 33.43 19.19 12.28
C LEU A 573 32.92 18.81 13.69
N THR A 574 33.78 18.21 14.52
CA THR A 574 33.50 17.83 15.91
C THR A 574 34.30 18.73 16.85
N ASP A 575 33.81 18.98 18.07
CA ASP A 575 34.51 19.78 19.10
C ASP A 575 35.81 19.15 19.65
N GLU A 576 36.30 18.07 19.05
CA GLU A 576 37.51 17.36 19.46
C GLU A 576 38.77 18.02 18.88
N PRO A 577 39.89 18.06 19.63
CA PRO A 577 41.15 18.65 19.16
C PRO A 577 41.83 17.76 18.09
N PHE A 578 41.39 17.91 16.83
CA PHE A 578 41.91 17.22 15.65
C PHE A 578 42.26 18.20 14.53
N ASN A 579 43.55 18.52 14.39
CA ASN A 579 44.08 19.36 13.32
C ASN A 579 44.73 18.47 12.26
N GLY A 580 43.92 17.98 11.31
CA GLY A 580 44.31 16.99 10.28
C GLY A 580 45.45 17.37 9.31
N ASN A 581 46.15 18.49 9.55
CA ASN A 581 47.42 18.85 8.93
C ASN A 581 48.64 18.25 9.66
N ASP A 582 48.51 17.89 10.95
CA ASP A 582 49.63 17.35 11.72
C ASP A 582 49.94 15.88 11.40
N LYS A 583 51.23 15.53 11.46
CA LYS A 583 51.75 14.20 11.13
C LYS A 583 51.32 13.15 12.14
N ASP A 584 51.21 13.49 13.42
CA ASP A 584 50.72 12.56 14.44
C ASP A 584 49.20 12.43 14.42
N ASP A 585 48.45 13.47 14.07
CA ASP A 585 47.01 13.36 13.79
C ASP A 585 46.70 12.46 12.58
N VAL A 586 47.41 12.61 11.48
CA VAL A 586 47.31 11.69 10.32
C VAL A 586 47.70 10.25 10.71
N ARG A 587 48.62 10.07 11.67
CA ARG A 587 49.02 8.76 12.21
C ARG A 587 47.99 8.19 13.20
N ARG A 588 47.32 9.02 14.00
CA ARG A 588 46.18 8.65 14.87
C ARG A 588 44.99 8.21 14.01
N LEU A 589 44.58 9.05 13.05
CA LEU A 589 43.50 8.78 12.09
C LEU A 589 43.71 7.45 11.35
N ARG A 590 44.94 7.18 10.88
CA ARG A 590 45.24 5.93 10.16
C ARG A 590 44.98 4.69 11.02
N ARG A 591 45.34 4.72 12.31
CA ARG A 591 45.13 3.60 13.24
C ARG A 591 43.65 3.46 13.63
N PHE A 592 42.97 4.57 13.87
CA PHE A 592 41.51 4.58 14.08
C PHE A 592 40.76 3.93 12.91
N VAL A 593 41.05 4.34 11.67
CA VAL A 593 40.39 3.81 10.47
C VAL A 593 40.77 2.35 10.17
N ASN A 594 42.05 1.99 10.26
CA ASN A 594 42.53 0.66 9.87
C ASN A 594 42.31 -0.41 10.96
N ASP A 595 42.60 -0.08 12.21
CA ASP A 595 42.83 -1.07 13.26
C ASP A 595 41.66 -1.17 14.25
N TYR A 596 40.92 -0.07 14.43
CA TYR A 596 39.78 0.04 15.35
C TYR A 596 38.44 -0.05 14.63
N LEU A 597 38.16 0.87 13.71
CA LEU A 597 36.87 0.99 13.03
C LEU A 597 36.73 0.02 11.84
N LYS A 598 37.83 -0.25 11.13
CA LYS A 598 37.92 -1.13 9.95
C LYS A 598 36.96 -0.73 8.81
N SER A 599 36.94 -1.51 7.73
CA SER A 599 36.08 -1.30 6.55
C SER A 599 34.59 -1.29 6.90
N ASP A 600 34.11 -2.27 7.67
CA ASP A 600 32.69 -2.37 8.00
C ASP A 600 32.20 -1.25 8.92
N GLY A 601 33.02 -0.77 9.87
CA GLY A 601 32.67 0.39 10.70
C GLY A 601 32.69 1.72 9.93
N VAL A 602 33.66 1.93 9.02
CA VAL A 602 33.68 3.12 8.14
C VAL A 602 32.45 3.15 7.23
N PHE A 603 32.05 2.00 6.71
CA PHE A 603 30.82 1.85 5.92
C PHE A 603 29.57 2.10 6.76
N LEU A 604 29.48 1.53 7.97
CA LEU A 604 28.32 1.71 8.85
C LEU A 604 28.15 3.18 9.28
N VAL A 605 29.24 3.87 9.64
CA VAL A 605 29.19 5.31 9.94
C VAL A 605 28.73 6.08 8.70
N ARG A 606 29.33 5.84 7.52
CA ARG A 606 28.90 6.49 6.26
C ARG A 606 27.42 6.23 5.95
N LEU A 607 26.94 5.02 6.20
CA LEU A 607 25.54 4.65 6.00
C LEU A 607 24.62 5.43 6.96
N ILE A 608 24.96 5.51 8.25
CA ILE A 608 24.22 6.32 9.23
C ILE A 608 24.19 7.80 8.82
N THR A 609 25.35 8.41 8.55
CA THR A 609 25.47 9.82 8.10
C THR A 609 24.67 10.11 6.83
N SER A 610 24.57 9.13 5.91
CA SER A 610 23.84 9.24 4.65
C SER A 610 22.32 9.06 4.79
N ARG A 611 21.81 8.67 5.96
CA ARG A 611 20.37 8.42 6.19
C ARG A 611 19.75 9.37 7.19
N SER A 612 20.38 9.60 8.35
CA SER A 612 19.84 10.45 9.41
C SER A 612 20.13 11.93 9.19
N SER A 613 21.26 12.41 9.70
CA SER A 613 21.77 13.76 9.40
C SER A 613 23.30 13.77 9.50
N ILE A 614 23.92 14.72 8.81
CA ILE A 614 25.38 14.92 8.88
C ILE A 614 25.79 15.20 10.34
N VAL A 615 25.01 16.00 11.07
CA VAL A 615 25.24 16.36 12.49
C VAL A 615 25.22 15.13 13.40
N PHE A 616 24.20 14.27 13.28
CA PHE A 616 24.15 13.02 14.05
C PHE A 616 25.33 12.10 13.71
N GLY A 617 25.72 12.06 12.43
CA GLY A 617 26.89 11.31 11.97
C GLY A 617 28.23 11.84 12.52
N THR A 618 28.41 13.16 12.62
CA THR A 618 29.61 13.77 13.22
C THR A 618 29.68 13.53 14.72
N GLU A 619 28.57 13.67 15.45
CA GLU A 619 28.52 13.46 16.90
C GLU A 619 28.78 11.99 17.28
N LEU A 620 28.17 11.04 16.54
CA LEU A 620 28.46 9.60 16.70
C LEU A 620 29.92 9.27 16.39
N LEU A 621 30.51 9.90 15.37
CA LEU A 621 31.92 9.73 15.05
C LEU A 621 32.85 10.30 16.14
N GLY A 622 32.48 11.44 16.74
CA GLY A 622 33.15 12.02 17.90
C GLY A 622 33.10 11.10 19.13
N SER A 623 31.93 10.53 19.42
CA SER A 623 31.75 9.51 20.47
C SER A 623 32.67 8.30 20.25
N LEU A 624 32.67 7.74 19.03
CA LEU A 624 33.56 6.62 18.66
C LEU A 624 35.05 6.98 18.75
N TRP A 625 35.43 8.23 18.46
CA TRP A 625 36.80 8.74 18.54
C TRP A 625 37.28 8.91 20.00
N ARG A 626 36.41 9.40 20.90
CA ARG A 626 36.69 9.46 22.36
C ARG A 626 36.99 8.07 22.91
N SER A 627 36.12 7.10 22.65
CA SER A 627 36.32 5.71 23.08
C SER A 627 37.61 5.10 22.50
N PHE A 628 37.94 5.39 21.23
CA PHE A 628 39.24 5.00 20.67
C PHE A 628 40.41 5.66 21.40
N HIS A 629 40.31 6.94 21.74
CA HIS A 629 41.42 7.65 22.36
C HIS A 629 41.73 7.12 23.76
N GLU A 630 40.71 6.83 24.58
CA GLU A 630 40.88 6.19 25.90
C GLU A 630 41.55 4.81 25.77
N ILE A 631 41.12 3.99 24.80
CA ILE A 631 41.72 2.68 24.52
C ILE A 631 43.17 2.80 24.02
N ASP A 632 43.49 3.76 23.14
CA ASP A 632 44.87 4.00 22.68
C ASP A 632 45.77 4.53 23.82
N GLN A 633 45.24 5.33 24.75
CA GLN A 633 45.98 5.77 25.94
C GLN A 633 46.30 4.58 26.87
N GLN A 634 45.31 3.74 27.18
CA GLN A 634 45.49 2.52 27.99
C GLN A 634 46.53 1.57 27.36
N LEU A 635 46.44 1.31 26.05
CA LEU A 635 47.40 0.47 25.32
C LEU A 635 48.81 1.06 25.35
N ARG A 636 48.98 2.38 25.18
CA ARG A 636 50.29 3.03 25.29
C ARG A 636 50.88 2.90 26.69
N LEU A 637 50.07 3.05 27.73
CA LEU A 637 50.51 2.95 29.13
C LEU A 637 50.94 1.51 29.47
N ASN A 638 50.14 0.51 29.11
CA ASN A 638 50.50 -0.90 29.31
C ASN A 638 51.80 -1.25 28.57
N ASN A 639 51.94 -0.81 27.31
CA ASN A 639 53.17 -0.96 26.53
C ASN A 639 54.36 -0.14 27.08
N ALA A 640 54.14 0.84 27.95
CA ALA A 640 55.20 1.55 28.66
C ALA A 640 55.62 0.81 29.94
N ILE A 641 54.64 0.33 30.72
CA ILE A 641 54.86 -0.51 31.91
C ILE A 641 55.64 -1.78 31.53
N GLU A 642 55.21 -2.53 30.51
CA GLU A 642 55.90 -3.75 30.06
C GLU A 642 57.36 -3.46 29.63
N ARG A 643 57.62 -2.31 28.98
CA ARG A 643 59.00 -1.90 28.63
C ARG A 643 59.84 -1.56 29.86
N VAL A 644 59.26 -0.91 30.87
CA VAL A 644 59.94 -0.63 32.15
C VAL A 644 60.22 -1.94 32.89
N GLU A 645 59.25 -2.84 33.02
CA GLU A 645 59.41 -4.15 33.65
C GLU A 645 60.47 -4.99 32.94
N LYS A 646 60.44 -5.07 31.61
CA LYS A 646 61.44 -5.79 30.80
C LYS A 646 62.84 -5.18 30.95
N SER A 647 62.95 -3.84 31.06
CA SER A 647 64.22 -3.18 31.33
C SER A 647 64.75 -3.48 32.75
N ASN A 648 63.87 -3.51 33.75
CA ASN A 648 64.20 -3.88 35.13
C ASN A 648 64.62 -5.35 35.22
N TRP A 649 63.93 -6.26 34.52
CA TRP A 649 64.26 -7.69 34.46
C TRP A 649 65.64 -7.92 33.83
N LEU A 650 65.92 -7.29 32.69
CA LEU A 650 67.24 -7.30 32.05
C LEU A 650 68.34 -6.74 32.97
N ARG A 651 68.04 -5.70 33.75
CA ARG A 651 68.97 -5.12 34.75
C ARG A 651 69.22 -6.05 35.95
N ARG A 652 68.26 -6.91 36.30
CA ARG A 652 68.29 -7.80 37.47
C ARG A 652 68.95 -9.16 37.20
N ASP A 653 68.66 -9.77 36.05
CA ASP A 653 69.17 -11.12 35.71
C ASP A 653 70.19 -11.13 34.56
N GLY A 654 70.21 -10.12 33.67
CA GLY A 654 71.23 -10.00 32.62
C GLY A 654 72.66 -9.90 33.16
N PHE A 655 72.83 -9.46 34.41
CA PHE A 655 74.14 -9.34 35.07
C PHE A 655 74.79 -10.68 35.42
N LYS A 656 74.05 -11.81 35.38
CA LYS A 656 74.59 -13.16 35.56
C LYS A 656 75.29 -13.70 34.30
N GLY A 657 75.21 -12.99 33.17
CA GLY A 657 75.43 -13.54 31.83
C GLY A 657 76.77 -13.29 31.12
N ARG A 658 77.75 -12.58 31.69
CA ARG A 658 79.06 -12.38 31.02
C ARG A 658 80.25 -12.04 31.94
N ARG A 659 81.09 -13.04 32.23
CA ARG A 659 82.48 -12.87 32.72
C ARG A 659 83.46 -13.55 31.74
N ARG A 660 83.84 -12.86 30.64
CA ARG A 660 85.05 -13.21 29.87
C ARG A 660 85.60 -12.06 29.00
N ASN A 661 86.78 -11.58 29.42
CA ASN A 661 87.87 -10.82 28.78
C ASN A 661 87.74 -10.10 27.41
N ARG A 662 88.53 -9.00 27.35
CA ARG A 662 89.06 -8.24 26.18
C ARG A 662 87.99 -7.54 25.32
N GLY A 663 88.09 -6.26 25.00
CA GLY A 663 89.27 -5.43 24.72
C GLY A 663 88.97 -4.62 23.46
N THR A 664 89.62 -3.46 23.27
CA THR A 664 89.31 -2.44 22.22
C THR A 664 87.88 -1.87 22.30
N GLY A 665 87.70 -0.62 21.87
CA GLY A 665 86.49 0.16 22.15
C GLY A 665 85.80 0.69 20.90
N GLU A 666 84.48 0.85 21.01
CA GLU A 666 83.65 1.60 20.06
C GLU A 666 82.61 2.39 20.87
N GLN A 667 82.26 3.59 20.39
CA GLN A 667 81.46 4.53 21.16
C GLN A 667 79.96 4.18 21.09
N ASN A 668 79.39 3.77 22.23
CA ASN A 668 77.94 3.85 22.44
C ASN A 668 77.63 5.06 23.31
N THR A 669 76.79 5.96 22.80
CA THR A 669 76.32 7.14 23.54
C THR A 669 75.43 6.73 24.72
N PRO A 670 75.55 7.37 25.90
CA PRO A 670 74.65 7.10 27.00
C PRO A 670 73.25 7.63 26.69
N VAL A 671 72.22 6.80 26.90
CA VAL A 671 70.82 7.25 26.90
C VAL A 671 70.63 8.20 28.08
N ASN A 672 70.09 9.39 27.83
CA ASN A 672 70.03 10.47 28.81
C ASN A 672 69.08 10.12 29.98
N PRO A 673 69.58 10.01 31.24
CA PRO A 673 68.81 9.42 32.35
C PRO A 673 67.54 10.18 32.73
N SER A 674 67.47 11.50 32.48
CA SER A 674 66.28 12.32 32.76
C SER A 674 65.00 11.74 32.13
N SER A 675 65.10 11.26 30.88
CA SER A 675 63.98 10.66 30.13
C SER A 675 63.46 9.37 30.77
N GLN A 676 64.27 8.68 31.57
CA GLN A 676 63.87 7.44 32.25
C GLN A 676 63.18 7.73 33.59
N GLU A 677 63.64 8.76 34.31
CA GLU A 677 63.01 9.22 35.55
C GLU A 677 61.66 9.90 35.27
N GLU A 678 61.54 10.72 34.22
CA GLU A 678 60.27 11.31 33.78
C GLU A 678 59.21 10.23 33.48
N ILE A 679 59.58 9.15 32.79
CA ILE A 679 58.68 8.02 32.51
C ILE A 679 58.30 7.28 33.79
N GLN A 680 59.25 7.02 34.68
CA GLN A 680 58.95 6.34 35.96
C GLN A 680 58.07 7.20 36.88
N ASP A 681 58.26 8.51 36.90
CA ASP A 681 57.49 9.41 37.75
C ASP A 681 56.09 9.70 37.17
N ALA A 682 55.95 9.76 35.84
CA ALA A 682 54.65 9.78 35.17
C ALA A 682 53.84 8.49 35.46
N VAL A 683 54.48 7.31 35.37
CA VAL A 683 53.85 6.04 35.76
C VAL A 683 53.48 6.05 37.25
N ARG A 684 54.37 6.53 38.13
CA ARG A 684 54.13 6.63 39.59
C ARG A 684 52.96 7.55 39.93
N LYS A 685 52.77 8.64 39.19
CA LYS A 685 51.65 9.60 39.35
C LYS A 685 50.31 9.08 38.80
N LEU A 686 50.32 8.29 37.72
CA LEU A 686 49.10 7.75 37.10
C LEU A 686 48.61 6.42 37.69
N LEU A 687 49.49 5.61 38.28
CA LEU A 687 49.13 4.33 38.90
C LEU A 687 48.01 4.41 39.96
N PRO A 688 48.00 5.35 40.93
CA PRO A 688 46.95 5.40 41.95
C PRO A 688 45.57 5.77 41.38
N LEU A 689 45.52 6.73 40.44
CA LEU A 689 44.28 7.16 39.78
C LEU A 689 43.61 6.03 38.97
N LEU A 690 44.41 5.09 38.46
CA LEU A 690 43.89 3.90 37.79
C LEU A 690 43.45 2.80 38.76
N ARG A 691 44.01 2.76 39.97
CA ARG A 691 43.61 1.80 41.01
C ARG A 691 42.23 2.15 41.56
N GLU A 692 42.05 3.40 41.97
CA GLU A 692 40.76 3.97 42.41
C GLU A 692 39.63 3.73 41.38
N ARG A 693 39.95 3.88 40.07
CA ARG A 693 39.00 3.64 38.97
C ARG A 693 38.79 2.16 38.63
N ALA A 694 39.73 1.27 38.97
CA ALA A 694 39.57 -0.18 38.85
C ALA A 694 38.76 -0.78 40.01
N ASP A 695 38.96 -0.27 41.23
CA ASP A 695 38.19 -0.65 42.42
C ASP A 695 36.71 -0.25 42.24
N LEU A 696 36.44 0.93 41.65
CA LEU A 696 35.10 1.34 41.19
C LEU A 696 34.48 0.42 40.13
N ALA A 697 35.29 -0.24 39.30
CA ALA A 697 34.82 -1.15 38.25
C ALA A 697 34.60 -2.59 38.72
N THR A 698 34.98 -2.94 39.95
CA THR A 698 34.91 -4.30 40.50
C THR A 698 33.88 -4.49 41.62
N SER A 699 33.16 -3.43 42.02
CA SER A 699 32.12 -3.51 43.06
C SER A 699 30.76 -4.00 42.50
N PRO A 700 30.24 -5.16 42.94
CA PRO A 700 28.91 -5.61 42.55
C PRO A 700 27.83 -4.88 43.35
N ARG A 701 27.19 -3.85 42.78
CA ARG A 701 25.98 -3.25 43.36
C ARG A 701 24.79 -4.21 43.23
N LEU A 702 24.67 -5.08 44.22
CA LEU A 702 23.45 -5.83 44.54
C LEU A 702 22.29 -4.90 44.92
N THR A 703 21.09 -5.40 44.72
CA THR A 703 19.85 -4.85 45.29
C THR A 703 19.87 -4.94 46.81
N ASN A 704 19.74 -3.80 47.50
CA ASN A 704 18.74 -3.54 48.56
C ASN A 704 19.02 -2.22 49.27
N SER A 705 17.95 -1.50 49.61
CA SER A 705 17.95 -0.36 50.53
C SER A 705 16.61 -0.32 51.27
N GLN A 706 16.64 -0.62 52.56
CA GLN A 706 15.54 -0.44 53.51
C GLN A 706 16.10 0.14 54.81
N GLY A 707 15.22 0.76 55.58
CA GLY A 707 15.51 1.48 56.83
C GLY A 707 15.79 2.97 56.62
N GLU A 708 15.43 3.87 57.55
CA GLU A 708 14.65 3.75 58.81
C GLU A 708 14.32 5.21 59.25
N GLU A 709 13.28 5.57 60.03
CA GLU A 709 12.07 4.87 60.49
C GLU A 709 10.80 5.41 59.74
N ASP A 710 9.70 6.02 60.22
CA ASP A 710 9.14 6.35 61.56
C ASP A 710 7.60 6.67 61.52
N ASP A 711 6.96 6.89 62.69
CA ASP A 711 5.60 7.42 63.03
C ASP A 711 4.28 6.73 62.53
N ASP A 712 3.64 6.02 63.47
CA ASP A 712 2.25 6.17 63.94
C ASP A 712 1.00 5.96 63.01
N GLN A 713 0.40 4.76 63.05
CA GLN A 713 -0.85 4.48 63.82
C GLN A 713 -1.40 3.05 63.63
N ALA A 714 -2.21 2.56 64.58
CA ALA A 714 -2.70 1.18 64.65
C ALA A 714 -4.16 1.01 64.20
N THR A 715 -4.52 -0.17 63.65
CA THR A 715 -5.53 -1.11 64.21
C THR A 715 -5.71 -2.39 63.37
N ASP A 716 -5.47 -3.54 64.01
CA ASP A 716 -6.32 -4.74 64.12
C ASP A 716 -7.11 -5.40 62.94
N ILE A 717 -6.94 -6.73 62.90
CA ILE A 717 -7.95 -7.81 62.72
C ILE A 717 -8.35 -8.28 61.28
N ASP A 718 -7.74 -9.42 60.94
CA ASP A 718 -8.29 -10.68 60.38
C ASP A 718 -9.11 -10.83 59.07
N THR A 719 -8.88 -11.99 58.45
CA THR A 719 -9.70 -12.72 57.45
C THR A 719 -9.90 -12.09 56.05
N ASP A 720 -9.94 -12.84 54.94
CA ASP A 720 -9.96 -14.30 54.78
C ASP A 720 -9.23 -14.79 53.50
N ASN A 721 -8.94 -16.10 53.46
CA ASN A 721 -8.37 -16.85 52.32
C ASN A 721 -9.53 -17.60 51.57
N PRO A 722 -9.35 -18.41 50.50
CA PRO A 722 -8.23 -18.59 49.57
C PRO A 722 -8.64 -18.68 48.07
N THR A 723 -7.64 -18.84 47.18
CA THR A 723 -7.66 -19.59 45.87
C THR A 723 -8.83 -19.43 44.89
N ASN A 724 -8.63 -18.89 43.67
CA ASN A 724 -7.95 -19.50 42.51
C ASN A 724 -8.73 -20.64 41.79
N GLN A 725 -9.24 -20.38 40.57
CA GLN A 725 -9.12 -21.28 39.41
C GLN A 725 -9.61 -20.64 38.08
N GLN A 726 -8.98 -21.01 36.97
CA GLN A 726 -9.49 -20.83 35.60
C GLN A 726 -10.42 -22.00 35.22
N PRO A 727 -11.23 -21.85 34.17
CA PRO A 727 -11.53 -22.99 33.31
C PRO A 727 -11.26 -22.72 31.82
N SER A 728 -10.79 -23.76 31.14
CA SER A 728 -10.80 -23.90 29.68
C SER A 728 -11.37 -25.27 29.34
N CYS A 729 -12.21 -25.37 28.30
CA CYS A 729 -12.25 -26.47 27.31
C CYS A 729 -13.44 -26.34 26.34
N TYR A 730 -13.52 -27.33 25.43
CA TYR A 730 -14.30 -27.36 24.19
C TYR A 730 -15.63 -28.13 24.27
N ASP A 731 -16.33 -28.11 23.13
CA ASP A 731 -17.40 -29.01 22.66
C ASP A 731 -18.84 -28.85 23.19
N GLY A 732 -19.79 -28.89 22.24
CA GLY A 732 -21.23 -28.61 22.40
C GLY A 732 -21.88 -28.23 21.07
#